data_AF-A0A6J1RJL7-F1
#
_entry.id   AF-A0A6J1RJL7-F1
#
_cell.length_a   1.000
_cell.length_b   1.000
_cell.length_c   1.000
_cell.angle_alpha   90.00
_cell.angle_beta   90.00
_cell.angle_gamma   90.00
#
_symmetry.space_group_name_H-M   'P 1'
#
loop_
_entity.id
_entity.type
_entity.pdbx_description
1 polymer ?
#
loop_
_entity_poly.entity_id
_entity_poly.type
_entity_poly.pdbx_seq_one_letter_code
_entity_poly.pdbx_strand_id
1 'polypeptide(L)'
;MVFHRDEGFFNTVTRQFGLETTLLLKSWINIKIKTISANQQLKFLLRCRRSDVLPPHLHRLRLNIELHSNRVRHEFTLFKKRIQLKLLNFEISDANINLCFLRSTITGVENQLRERLPQYLINNFFMFNTNYLRTHDRKTQLRLINKFDSVMSTQNPIINSLVNIDYKKWIINLSNKQIPERVFKFLSLGDRFALPIDTKNKKDRVNSVVDIIKNFEFNIYQIPDDIVDEARDRISNSLFKFLRKNKHTNYIDRFILQEFKFCKRFLCDNDDLLVTRADKGQVTVILERNTYVNKMIDLLNDSLTYKKLKNDPTRRITSKINILAKSWFSKGIISEQLFRHLNCTNGNLPRCYGLPKIHKDGSPLRIIVSTLGSPLYNMAYFLHNILEKSVPKPESYIKDGWSFVELIGDVGIGEDDVLISLDVASLFTNIPKDLVLKAIERRWNHISKETKLSRPQFLSAVDLILSSTSFSFNGQIYEQIFGSPMGSPLSPILADMVMEDLETHCLQLLSFHISFFKRYVDDIFAIVPRSGIDELLRVFNSYHTRLKFTFEIEKNNSLSFLDTIVIREGTVLLTNWYRKPTFSGRYINYFSNHPLKYKINTIRNLVDRAILLSDVRFHKSNLIEIKKILSNNCYPIKLINKYINIRLNELQTRHNNNNRSSSNNVAQDPRKFITIPYIKGLSDGVGRTMRDAEFRVLLTIPKRLDCIIKRGKDTLPNLKQTELIYEIDCANCNAAYIGQTKRHLETRVKEHFCDIRKNIDNHSVVSKHRLTHNHDFNWQQPKILYKERHFKKREISEMFFIKKCDSAINLQKDTESLPANYNRLIGVT
;
A
#
# COMPACT_ATOMS: atom_id res chain seq x y z
N MET A 1 69.65 -20.69 16.45
CA MET A 1 69.70 -21.76 17.46
C MET A 1 69.33 -23.07 16.78
N VAL A 2 70.24 -24.05 16.78
CA VAL A 2 70.02 -25.40 16.23
C VAL A 2 69.19 -26.18 17.25
N PHE A 3 67.98 -26.59 16.90
CA PHE A 3 67.13 -27.45 17.73
C PHE A 3 67.51 -28.92 17.47
N HIS A 4 68.01 -29.63 18.48
CA HIS A 4 68.18 -31.09 18.42
C HIS A 4 66.79 -31.75 18.31
N ARG A 5 66.63 -32.69 17.37
CA ARG A 5 65.33 -33.23 16.91
C ARG A 5 64.56 -34.07 17.94
N ASP A 6 65.15 -34.41 19.10
CA ASP A 6 64.52 -35.29 20.10
C ASP A 6 64.04 -34.59 21.38
N GLU A 7 64.23 -33.27 21.52
CA GLU A 7 63.66 -32.49 22.63
C GLU A 7 62.48 -31.64 22.13
N GLY A 8 61.25 -31.94 22.58
CA GLY A 8 60.06 -31.17 22.21
C GLY A 8 60.19 -29.68 22.53
N PHE A 9 59.61 -28.80 21.69
CA PHE A 9 59.71 -27.33 21.79
C PHE A 9 59.58 -26.77 23.23
N PHE A 10 58.62 -27.26 24.00
CA PHE A 10 58.44 -26.82 25.40
C PHE A 10 59.54 -27.29 26.35
N ASN A 11 60.17 -28.45 26.10
CA ASN A 11 61.31 -28.93 26.90
C ASN A 11 62.55 -28.07 26.60
N THR A 12 62.77 -27.70 25.33
CA THR A 12 63.85 -26.78 24.94
C THR A 12 63.65 -25.39 25.56
N VAL A 13 62.42 -24.84 25.50
CA VAL A 13 62.12 -23.54 26.12
C VAL A 13 62.27 -23.60 27.64
N THR A 14 61.89 -24.71 28.28
CA THR A 14 62.05 -24.90 29.73
C THR A 14 63.52 -24.89 30.14
N ARG A 15 64.39 -25.56 29.36
CA ARG A 15 65.84 -25.60 29.61
C ARG A 15 66.52 -24.25 29.40
N GLN A 16 66.10 -23.49 28.39
CA GLN A 16 66.76 -22.23 27.99
C GLN A 16 66.20 -20.97 28.67
N PHE A 17 64.90 -20.94 28.95
CA PHE A 17 64.18 -19.74 29.43
C PHE A 17 63.37 -19.99 30.70
N GLY A 18 63.51 -21.16 31.33
CA GLY A 18 62.89 -21.53 32.59
C GLY A 18 61.45 -22.05 32.49
N LEU A 19 61.01 -22.74 33.55
CA LEU A 19 59.68 -23.35 33.64
C LEU A 19 58.54 -22.33 33.55
N GLU A 20 58.71 -21.14 34.14
CA GLU A 20 57.71 -20.08 34.11
C GLU A 20 57.37 -19.63 32.69
N THR A 21 58.38 -19.49 31.83
CA THR A 21 58.20 -19.08 30.42
C THR A 21 57.44 -20.12 29.62
N THR A 22 57.70 -21.41 29.87
CA THR A 22 56.93 -22.53 29.30
C THR A 22 55.47 -22.51 29.77
N LEU A 23 55.23 -22.23 31.05
CA LEU A 23 53.87 -22.10 31.60
C LEU A 23 53.12 -20.91 30.99
N LEU A 24 53.81 -19.77 30.75
CA LEU A 24 53.24 -18.61 30.06
C LEU A 24 52.85 -18.93 28.61
N LEU A 25 53.69 -19.66 27.86
CA LEU A 25 53.36 -20.09 26.49
C LEU A 25 52.16 -21.05 26.45
N LYS A 26 52.08 -22.01 27.38
CA LYS A 26 50.91 -22.90 27.53
C LYS A 26 49.66 -22.12 27.95
N SER A 27 49.80 -21.16 28.86
CA SER A 27 48.74 -20.25 29.29
C SER A 27 48.20 -19.43 28.12
N TRP A 28 49.08 -18.90 27.27
CA TRP A 28 48.69 -18.16 26.06
C TRP A 28 47.81 -19.01 25.13
N ILE A 29 48.21 -20.26 24.83
CA ILE A 29 47.40 -21.18 24.01
C ILE A 29 46.01 -21.36 24.62
N ASN A 30 45.94 -21.66 25.92
CA ASN A 30 44.69 -21.91 26.63
C ASN A 30 43.77 -20.68 26.65
N ILE A 31 44.31 -19.50 26.93
CA ILE A 31 43.52 -18.27 26.98
C ILE A 31 43.06 -17.87 25.57
N LYS A 32 43.88 -18.08 24.52
CA LYS A 32 43.45 -17.88 23.12
C LYS A 32 42.31 -18.80 22.73
N ILE A 33 42.37 -20.09 23.07
CA ILE A 33 41.25 -21.04 22.85
C ILE A 33 39.99 -20.58 23.57
N LYS A 34 40.09 -20.18 24.85
CA LYS A 34 38.97 -19.65 25.63
C LYS A 34 38.39 -18.39 25.00
N THR A 35 39.24 -17.47 24.52
CA THR A 35 38.83 -16.23 23.86
C THR A 35 38.10 -16.48 22.55
N ILE A 36 38.61 -17.40 21.72
CA ILE A 36 37.95 -17.83 20.49
C ILE A 36 36.57 -18.44 20.80
N SER A 37 36.51 -19.33 21.81
CA SER A 37 35.27 -19.98 22.23
C SER A 37 34.25 -18.97 22.76
N ALA A 38 34.68 -18.03 23.61
CA ALA A 38 33.85 -16.96 24.16
C ALA A 38 33.33 -16.04 23.04
N ASN A 39 34.17 -15.69 22.05
CA ASN A 39 33.76 -14.90 20.90
C ASN A 39 32.70 -15.63 20.05
N GLN A 40 32.88 -16.92 19.78
CA GLN A 40 31.90 -17.72 19.04
C GLN A 40 30.59 -17.91 19.82
N GLN A 41 30.66 -18.09 21.15
CA GLN A 41 29.49 -18.16 22.02
C GLN A 41 28.73 -16.82 22.04
N LEU A 42 29.42 -15.69 22.13
CA LEU A 42 28.82 -14.37 22.02
C LEU A 42 28.12 -14.19 20.66
N LYS A 43 28.78 -14.60 19.55
CA LYS A 43 28.15 -14.60 18.22
C LYS A 43 26.88 -15.45 18.19
N PHE A 44 26.86 -16.62 18.84
CA PHE A 44 25.67 -17.47 18.97
C PHE A 44 24.54 -16.77 19.75
N LEU A 45 24.84 -16.22 20.94
CA LEU A 45 23.84 -15.50 21.74
C LEU A 45 23.28 -14.27 21.00
N LEU A 46 24.14 -13.52 20.32
CA LEU A 46 23.73 -12.41 19.47
C LEU A 46 22.86 -12.86 18.30
N ARG A 47 23.13 -14.02 17.68
CA ARG A 47 22.27 -14.61 16.64
C ARG A 47 20.90 -14.99 17.20
N CYS A 48 20.86 -15.69 18.34
CA CYS A 48 19.62 -16.01 19.06
C CYS A 48 18.79 -14.74 19.31
N ARG A 49 19.41 -13.71 19.90
CA ARG A 49 18.75 -12.45 20.20
C ARG A 49 18.27 -11.72 18.95
N ARG A 50 19.07 -11.71 17.89
CA ARG A 50 18.72 -11.13 16.59
C ARG A 50 17.56 -11.85 15.94
N SER A 51 17.43 -13.15 16.13
CA SER A 51 16.37 -13.96 15.53
C SER A 51 15.15 -14.15 16.43
N ASP A 52 15.09 -13.41 17.55
CA ASP A 52 14.06 -13.58 18.59
C ASP A 52 13.88 -15.04 19.03
N VAL A 53 14.98 -15.79 19.02
CA VAL A 53 15.08 -17.18 19.46
C VAL A 53 15.79 -17.24 20.80
N LEU A 54 15.31 -18.10 21.68
CA LEU A 54 15.93 -18.32 22.98
C LEU A 54 16.86 -19.53 22.92
N PRO A 55 18.07 -19.45 23.47
CA PRO A 55 18.89 -20.64 23.71
C PRO A 55 18.10 -21.74 24.45
N PRO A 56 18.40 -23.03 24.24
CA PRO A 56 17.62 -24.14 24.79
C PRO A 56 17.39 -24.06 26.30
N HIS A 57 18.41 -23.65 27.06
CA HIS A 57 18.34 -23.56 28.52
C HIS A 57 17.42 -22.43 28.99
N LEU A 58 17.40 -21.28 28.29
CA LEU A 58 16.45 -20.19 28.58
C LEU A 58 15.04 -20.50 28.10
N HIS A 59 14.91 -21.17 26.95
CA HIS A 59 13.61 -21.54 26.41
C HIS A 59 12.87 -22.52 27.32
N ARG A 60 13.60 -23.50 27.87
CA ARG A 60 13.06 -24.55 28.75
C ARG A 60 12.94 -24.12 30.21
N LEU A 61 13.22 -22.86 30.55
CA LEU A 61 13.07 -22.32 31.89
C LEU A 61 11.65 -22.59 32.41
N ARG A 62 11.54 -23.41 33.46
CA ARG A 62 10.27 -23.78 34.08
C ARG A 62 9.92 -22.74 35.15
N LEU A 63 8.75 -22.13 35.00
CA LEU A 63 8.11 -21.29 36.02
C LEU A 63 6.72 -21.92 36.18
N ASN A 64 6.62 -22.89 37.08
CA ASN A 64 5.40 -23.66 37.28
C ASN A 64 4.51 -22.90 38.25
N ILE A 65 3.54 -22.16 37.70
CA ILE A 65 2.50 -21.50 38.47
C ILE A 65 1.17 -22.00 37.91
N GLU A 66 0.35 -22.57 38.78
CA GLU A 66 -1.01 -22.97 38.42
C GLU A 66 -1.91 -21.74 38.36
N LEU A 67 -2.51 -21.52 37.20
CA LEU A 67 -3.36 -20.35 36.93
C LEU A 67 -4.68 -20.84 36.34
N HIS A 68 -5.79 -20.55 37.01
CA HIS A 68 -7.12 -21.01 36.59
C HIS A 68 -7.71 -20.16 35.44
N SER A 69 -7.42 -18.85 35.40
CA SER A 69 -7.93 -17.95 34.37
C SER A 69 -7.10 -17.98 33.08
N ASN A 70 -7.76 -18.17 31.94
CA ASN A 70 -7.12 -18.10 30.61
C ASN A 70 -6.50 -16.72 30.31
N ARG A 71 -7.11 -15.63 30.80
CA ARG A 71 -6.58 -14.27 30.65
C ARG A 71 -5.26 -14.12 31.41
N VAL A 72 -5.25 -14.53 32.67
CA VAL A 72 -4.07 -14.45 33.54
C VAL A 72 -2.97 -15.37 33.01
N ARG A 73 -3.31 -16.57 32.55
CA ARG A 73 -2.36 -17.50 31.90
C ARG A 73 -1.71 -16.88 30.66
N HIS A 74 -2.48 -16.14 29.86
CA HIS A 74 -1.94 -15.41 28.71
C HIS A 74 -0.98 -14.29 29.13
N GLU A 75 -1.35 -13.48 30.11
CA GLU A 75 -0.47 -12.42 30.64
C GLU A 75 0.82 -12.98 31.27
N PHE A 76 0.70 -14.07 32.03
CA PHE A 76 1.84 -14.79 32.58
C PHE A 76 2.77 -15.32 31.47
N THR A 77 2.22 -15.83 30.38
CA THR A 77 3.02 -16.27 29.22
C THR A 77 3.79 -15.10 28.60
N LEU A 78 3.17 -13.93 28.47
CA LEU A 78 3.85 -12.71 27.99
C LEU A 78 4.94 -12.25 28.97
N PHE A 79 4.67 -12.32 30.27
CA PHE A 79 5.63 -11.99 31.32
C PHE A 79 6.84 -12.93 31.31
N LYS A 80 6.61 -14.25 31.27
CA LYS A 80 7.66 -15.28 31.14
C LYS A 80 8.57 -14.99 29.94
N LYS A 81 7.98 -14.68 28.79
CA LYS A 81 8.75 -14.33 27.58
C LYS A 81 9.61 -13.08 27.77
N ARG A 82 9.11 -12.05 28.48
CA ARG A 82 9.91 -10.85 28.82
C ARG A 82 11.09 -11.18 29.73
N ILE A 83 10.90 -12.04 30.73
CA ILE A 83 11.98 -12.50 31.62
C ILE A 83 13.04 -13.24 30.82
N GLN A 84 12.65 -14.24 30.01
CA GLN A 84 13.59 -15.02 29.21
C GLN A 84 14.44 -14.14 28.28
N LEU A 85 13.83 -13.10 27.69
CA LEU A 85 14.55 -12.12 26.86
C LEU A 85 15.50 -11.23 27.68
N LYS A 86 15.13 -10.86 28.93
CA LYS A 86 16.02 -10.12 29.82
C LYS A 86 17.24 -10.97 30.21
N LEU A 87 17.02 -12.23 30.59
CA LEU A 87 18.09 -13.19 30.90
C LEU A 87 19.06 -13.35 29.73
N LEU A 88 18.54 -13.49 28.50
CA LEU A 88 19.39 -13.54 27.31
C LEU A 88 20.24 -12.28 27.15
N ASN A 89 19.70 -11.09 27.41
CA ASN A 89 20.48 -9.86 27.35
C ASN A 89 21.56 -9.80 28.44
N PHE A 90 21.28 -10.32 29.64
CA PHE A 90 22.28 -10.44 30.70
C PHE A 90 23.41 -11.39 30.31
N GLU A 91 23.09 -12.58 29.76
CA GLU A 91 24.12 -13.51 29.24
C GLU A 91 24.96 -12.87 28.13
N ILE A 92 24.37 -12.06 27.26
CA ILE A 92 25.12 -11.31 26.23
C ILE A 92 26.04 -10.28 26.87
N SER A 93 25.56 -9.56 27.89
CA SER A 93 26.37 -8.56 28.60
C SER A 93 27.55 -9.21 29.31
N ASP A 94 27.31 -10.29 30.05
CA ASP A 94 28.32 -11.08 30.75
C ASP A 94 29.36 -11.66 29.78
N ALA A 95 28.91 -12.24 28.67
CA ALA A 95 29.81 -12.76 27.63
C ALA A 95 30.69 -11.67 27.00
N ASN A 96 30.19 -10.43 26.85
CA ASN A 96 31.01 -9.30 26.39
C ASN A 96 32.07 -8.91 27.43
N ILE A 97 31.68 -8.80 28.71
CA ILE A 97 32.59 -8.46 29.81
C ILE A 97 33.71 -9.50 29.91
N ASN A 98 33.35 -10.79 29.90
CA ASN A 98 34.30 -11.90 29.93
C ASN A 98 35.24 -11.88 28.70
N LEU A 99 34.72 -11.58 27.50
CA LEU A 99 35.56 -11.46 26.31
C LEU A 99 36.57 -10.29 26.41
N CYS A 100 36.15 -9.15 26.97
CA CYS A 100 37.05 -8.03 27.24
C CYS A 100 38.13 -8.40 28.26
N PHE A 101 37.75 -9.07 29.36
CA PHE A 101 38.69 -9.58 30.36
C PHE A 101 39.73 -10.51 29.73
N LEU A 102 39.29 -11.54 28.99
CA LEU A 102 40.20 -12.49 28.34
C LEU A 102 41.16 -11.82 27.34
N ARG A 103 40.70 -10.80 26.60
CA ARG A 103 41.55 -10.01 25.69
C ARG A 103 42.61 -9.22 26.45
N SER A 104 42.25 -8.61 27.58
CA SER A 104 43.19 -7.90 28.45
C SER A 104 44.24 -8.87 29.01
N THR A 105 43.80 -10.02 29.54
CA THR A 105 44.71 -11.05 30.08
C THR A 105 45.67 -11.59 29.01
N ILE A 106 45.18 -11.83 27.79
CA ILE A 106 46.04 -12.22 26.66
C ILE A 106 47.10 -11.16 26.40
N THR A 107 46.71 -9.88 26.37
CA THR A 107 47.63 -8.78 26.08
C THR A 107 48.72 -8.71 27.16
N GLY A 108 48.35 -8.90 28.43
CA GLY A 108 49.30 -9.00 29.54
C GLY A 108 50.28 -10.17 29.38
N VAL A 109 49.79 -11.37 29.04
CA VAL A 109 50.64 -12.54 28.80
C VAL A 109 51.54 -12.35 27.56
N GLU A 110 51.04 -11.73 26.49
CA GLU A 110 51.83 -11.41 25.30
C GLU A 110 52.96 -10.41 25.61
N ASN A 111 52.72 -9.42 26.47
CA ASN A 111 53.75 -8.49 26.93
C ASN A 111 54.82 -9.20 27.78
N GLN A 112 54.42 -10.02 28.76
CA GLN A 112 55.36 -10.81 29.57
C GLN A 112 56.20 -11.78 28.73
N LEU A 113 55.61 -12.37 27.67
CA LEU A 113 56.34 -13.22 26.73
C LEU A 113 57.36 -12.41 25.91
N ARG A 114 57.02 -11.19 25.48
CA ARG A 114 57.93 -10.28 24.75
C ARG A 114 59.11 -9.79 25.59
N GLU A 115 58.92 -9.68 26.90
CA GLU A 115 60.01 -9.35 27.84
C GLU A 115 60.97 -10.52 28.06
N ARG A 116 60.48 -11.78 27.95
CA ARG A 116 61.24 -12.99 28.31
C ARG A 116 61.81 -13.78 27.14
N LEU A 117 61.31 -13.57 25.92
CA LEU A 117 61.72 -14.33 24.73
C LEU A 117 62.12 -13.42 23.55
N PRO A 118 63.09 -13.84 22.71
CA PRO A 118 63.42 -13.12 21.48
C PRO A 118 62.23 -13.03 20.52
N GLN A 119 62.07 -11.87 19.87
CA GLN A 119 60.94 -11.57 19.00
C GLN A 119 60.70 -12.62 17.89
N TYR A 120 61.78 -13.17 17.31
CA TYR A 120 61.68 -14.19 16.25
C TYR A 120 61.04 -15.50 16.75
N LEU A 121 61.33 -15.89 18.00
CA LEU A 121 60.86 -17.15 18.58
C LEU A 121 59.37 -17.04 18.96
N ILE A 122 58.95 -15.88 19.47
CA ILE A 122 57.53 -15.55 19.73
C ILE A 122 56.72 -15.54 18.44
N ASN A 123 57.22 -14.85 17.40
CA ASN A 123 56.52 -14.75 16.12
C ASN A 123 56.36 -16.13 15.47
N ASN A 124 57.42 -16.94 15.48
CA ASN A 124 57.36 -18.32 14.99
C ASN A 124 56.38 -19.19 15.79
N PHE A 125 56.35 -19.05 17.12
CA PHE A 125 55.40 -19.77 17.98
C PHE A 125 53.95 -19.38 17.70
N PHE A 126 53.64 -18.09 17.55
CA PHE A 126 52.31 -17.62 17.20
C PHE A 126 51.89 -18.10 15.81
N MET A 127 52.81 -18.07 14.84
CA MET A 127 52.55 -18.56 13.48
C MET A 127 52.30 -20.07 13.46
N PHE A 128 53.11 -20.86 14.15
CA PHE A 128 52.93 -22.31 14.25
C PHE A 128 51.55 -22.68 14.83
N ASN A 129 51.09 -21.98 15.86
CA ASN A 129 49.80 -22.24 16.50
C ASN A 129 48.59 -21.67 15.73
N THR A 130 48.81 -20.84 14.70
CA THR A 130 47.72 -20.16 13.97
C THR A 130 46.78 -21.16 13.29
N ASN A 131 47.31 -22.21 12.66
CA ASN A 131 46.50 -23.21 11.97
C ASN A 131 45.63 -24.02 12.94
N TYR A 132 46.19 -24.40 14.09
CA TYR A 132 45.45 -25.08 15.16
C TYR A 132 44.30 -24.21 15.70
N LEU A 133 44.57 -22.93 16.00
CA LEU A 133 43.56 -21.98 16.49
C LEU A 133 42.47 -21.70 15.46
N ARG A 134 42.81 -21.57 14.17
CA ARG A 134 41.83 -21.43 13.06
C ARG A 134 40.93 -22.66 12.92
N THR A 135 41.50 -23.85 13.04
CA THR A 135 40.76 -25.11 12.98
C THR A 135 39.77 -25.22 14.15
N HIS A 136 40.22 -24.88 15.36
CA HIS A 136 39.36 -24.82 16.54
C HIS A 136 38.23 -23.78 16.40
N ASP A 137 38.52 -22.59 15.87
CA ASP A 137 37.51 -21.55 15.60
C ASP A 137 36.43 -22.04 14.63
N ARG A 138 36.83 -22.64 13.49
CA ARG A 138 35.91 -23.17 12.49
C ARG A 138 35.04 -24.30 13.04
N LYS A 139 35.63 -25.25 13.80
CA LYS A 139 34.88 -26.36 14.44
C LYS A 139 33.87 -25.83 15.45
N THR A 140 34.27 -24.86 16.28
CA THR A 140 33.39 -24.24 17.28
C THR A 140 32.27 -23.45 16.61
N GLN A 141 32.59 -22.69 15.56
CA GLN A 141 31.61 -21.96 14.76
C GLN A 141 30.56 -22.92 14.20
N LEU A 142 30.95 -23.94 13.43
CA LEU A 142 30.02 -24.90 12.80
C LEU A 142 29.09 -25.56 13.83
N ARG A 143 29.64 -26.01 14.98
CA ARG A 143 28.83 -26.59 16.06
C ARG A 143 27.75 -25.62 16.56
N LEU A 144 28.10 -24.35 16.76
CA LEU A 144 27.15 -23.33 17.23
C LEU A 144 26.17 -22.88 16.13
N ILE A 145 26.56 -22.92 14.84
CA ILE A 145 25.63 -22.70 13.71
C ILE A 145 24.59 -23.82 13.70
N ASN A 146 25.01 -25.08 13.71
CA ASN A 146 24.11 -26.23 13.69
C ASN A 146 23.18 -26.23 14.93
N LYS A 147 23.71 -25.86 16.09
CA LYS A 147 22.90 -25.66 17.31
C LYS A 147 21.87 -24.55 17.11
N PHE A 148 22.26 -23.42 16.53
CA PHE A 148 21.32 -22.32 16.26
C PHE A 148 20.23 -22.75 15.28
N ASP A 149 20.57 -23.42 14.18
CA ASP A 149 19.61 -23.82 13.16
C ASP A 149 18.57 -24.83 13.70
N SER A 150 19.02 -25.78 14.53
CA SER A 150 18.12 -26.70 15.25
C SER A 150 17.14 -25.99 16.20
N VAL A 151 17.60 -24.94 16.87
CA VAL A 151 16.75 -24.15 17.78
C VAL A 151 15.81 -23.22 16.98
N MET A 152 16.28 -22.71 15.85
CA MET A 152 15.49 -21.84 14.97
C MET A 152 14.30 -22.60 14.37
N SER A 153 14.52 -23.82 13.87
CA SER A 153 13.48 -24.65 13.27
C SER A 153 12.40 -25.07 14.28
N THR A 154 12.80 -25.33 15.53
CA THR A 154 11.87 -25.69 16.62
C THR A 154 11.08 -24.49 17.15
N GLN A 155 11.70 -23.32 17.32
CA GLN A 155 11.04 -22.17 17.97
C GLN A 155 10.36 -21.19 17.01
N ASN A 156 10.75 -21.17 15.72
CA ASN A 156 10.18 -20.27 14.71
C ASN A 156 9.73 -21.04 13.44
N PRO A 157 8.71 -21.91 13.54
CA PRO A 157 8.11 -22.56 12.35
C PRO A 157 7.44 -21.55 11.39
N ILE A 158 7.31 -20.30 11.84
CA ILE A 158 6.68 -19.16 11.18
C ILE A 158 7.42 -18.71 9.89
N ILE A 159 8.72 -18.99 9.78
CA ILE A 159 9.47 -18.65 8.55
C ILE A 159 9.22 -19.70 7.48
N ASN A 160 9.13 -20.97 7.87
CA ASN A 160 8.74 -22.03 6.94
C ASN A 160 7.38 -21.72 6.32
N SER A 161 6.45 -21.07 7.04
CA SER A 161 5.17 -20.66 6.44
C SER A 161 5.25 -19.45 5.50
N LEU A 162 6.24 -18.56 5.67
CA LEU A 162 6.55 -17.50 4.68
C LEU A 162 7.24 -18.06 3.42
N VAL A 163 8.03 -19.12 3.60
CA VAL A 163 8.83 -19.75 2.54
C VAL A 163 8.00 -20.77 1.75
N ASN A 164 7.04 -21.45 2.38
CA ASN A 164 6.20 -22.50 1.80
C ASN A 164 4.84 -21.97 1.31
N ILE A 165 4.80 -20.74 0.82
CA ILE A 165 3.60 -20.20 0.16
C ILE A 165 3.52 -20.77 -1.26
N ASP A 166 2.35 -21.25 -1.68
CA ASP A 166 2.12 -21.48 -3.11
C ASP A 166 1.88 -20.13 -3.80
N TYR A 167 2.96 -19.61 -4.38
CA TYR A 167 2.98 -18.33 -5.10
C TYR A 167 2.80 -18.48 -6.61
N LYS A 168 2.58 -19.69 -7.13
CA LYS A 168 2.50 -19.94 -8.59
C LYS A 168 1.39 -19.12 -9.27
N LYS A 169 0.25 -18.99 -8.60
CA LYS A 169 -0.86 -18.13 -9.08
C LYS A 169 -0.69 -16.66 -8.72
N TRP A 170 0.35 -16.31 -7.96
CA TRP A 170 0.51 -14.97 -7.41
C TRP A 170 1.40 -14.05 -8.26
N ILE A 171 2.33 -14.64 -8.99
CA ILE A 171 3.28 -13.87 -9.78
C ILE A 171 3.55 -14.59 -11.10
N ILE A 172 3.65 -13.81 -12.17
CA ILE A 172 3.97 -14.30 -13.51
C ILE A 172 5.17 -13.51 -14.02
N ASN A 173 6.18 -14.22 -14.50
CA ASN A 173 7.27 -13.63 -15.26
C ASN A 173 6.93 -13.72 -16.76
N LEU A 174 6.72 -12.57 -17.39
CA LEU A 174 6.55 -12.44 -18.83
C LEU A 174 7.81 -11.86 -19.50
N SER A 175 8.90 -11.68 -18.75
CA SER A 175 10.22 -11.30 -19.29
C SER A 175 11.05 -12.53 -19.62
N ASN A 176 12.05 -12.36 -20.50
CA ASN A 176 12.99 -13.43 -20.82
C ASN A 176 14.10 -13.57 -19.76
N LYS A 177 14.15 -12.67 -18.77
CA LYS A 177 15.17 -12.67 -17.72
C LYS A 177 14.86 -13.67 -16.62
N GLN A 178 15.90 -14.37 -16.17
CA GLN A 178 15.83 -15.22 -14.99
C GLN A 178 15.83 -14.36 -13.72
N ILE A 179 14.73 -14.39 -12.98
CA ILE A 179 14.58 -13.64 -11.73
C ILE A 179 15.00 -14.52 -10.55
N PRO A 180 15.87 -14.05 -9.64
CA PRO A 180 16.25 -14.81 -8.46
C PRO A 180 15.01 -15.21 -7.65
N GLU A 181 14.94 -16.48 -7.21
CA GLU A 181 13.76 -17.03 -6.51
C GLU A 181 13.37 -16.19 -5.28
N ARG A 182 14.36 -15.65 -4.57
CA ARG A 182 14.18 -14.74 -3.43
C ARG A 182 13.39 -13.47 -3.81
N VAL A 183 13.74 -12.84 -4.95
CA VAL A 183 13.03 -11.66 -5.47
C VAL A 183 11.63 -12.04 -5.93
N PHE A 184 11.52 -13.16 -6.64
CA PHE A 184 10.26 -13.66 -7.18
C PHE A 184 9.23 -13.94 -6.05
N LYS A 185 9.65 -14.66 -5.00
CA LYS A 185 8.85 -14.92 -3.79
C LYS A 185 8.41 -13.62 -3.11
N PHE A 186 9.30 -12.65 -2.95
CA PHE A 186 8.97 -11.40 -2.26
C PHE A 186 7.99 -10.53 -3.07
N LEU A 187 8.17 -10.42 -4.40
CA LEU A 187 7.26 -9.70 -5.28
C LEU A 187 5.87 -10.36 -5.37
N SER A 188 5.78 -11.67 -5.11
CA SER A 188 4.51 -12.38 -5.06
C SER A 188 3.57 -11.86 -3.96
N LEU A 189 4.09 -11.19 -2.92
CA LEU A 189 3.27 -10.61 -1.84
C LEU A 189 2.34 -9.48 -2.34
N GLY A 190 2.63 -8.89 -3.51
CA GLY A 190 1.76 -7.92 -4.18
C GLY A 190 1.89 -6.47 -3.68
N ASP A 191 1.39 -5.53 -4.49
CA ASP A 191 1.49 -4.07 -4.28
C ASP A 191 0.89 -3.60 -2.94
N ARG A 192 -0.15 -4.29 -2.46
CA ARG A 192 -0.84 -3.95 -1.21
C ARG A 192 -0.16 -4.43 0.06
N PHE A 193 0.92 -5.22 -0.03
CA PHE A 193 1.61 -5.71 1.17
C PHE A 193 2.24 -4.54 1.94
N ALA A 194 1.79 -4.32 3.17
CA ALA A 194 2.31 -3.31 4.08
C ALA A 194 3.70 -3.67 4.59
N LEU A 195 4.65 -2.77 4.39
CA LEU A 195 6.02 -2.90 4.87
C LEU A 195 6.13 -2.44 6.33
N PRO A 196 7.01 -3.06 7.12
CA PRO A 196 7.44 -2.51 8.40
C PRO A 196 8.10 -1.14 8.22
N ILE A 197 7.97 -0.27 9.22
CA ILE A 197 8.70 1.00 9.25
C ILE A 197 10.15 0.69 9.64
N ASP A 198 11.10 1.13 8.81
CA ASP A 198 12.53 1.00 9.11
C ASP A 198 12.88 2.03 10.20
N THR A 199 13.12 1.55 11.42
CA THR A 199 13.47 2.40 12.57
C THR A 199 14.77 3.17 12.37
N LYS A 200 15.63 2.73 11.43
CA LYS A 200 16.87 3.44 11.06
C LYS A 200 16.64 4.56 10.06
N ASN A 201 15.53 4.56 9.32
CA ASN A 201 15.23 5.61 8.34
C ASN A 201 14.56 6.82 9.03
N LYS A 202 15.33 7.89 9.24
CA LYS A 202 14.83 9.13 9.86
C LYS A 202 13.64 9.72 9.10
N LYS A 203 13.66 9.71 7.76
CA LYS A 203 12.60 10.31 6.93
C LYS A 203 11.25 9.63 7.13
N ASP A 204 11.20 8.30 7.18
CA ASP A 204 9.95 7.55 7.38
C ASP A 204 9.33 7.84 8.76
N ARG A 205 10.17 8.02 9.78
CA ARG A 205 9.73 8.34 11.15
C ARG A 205 9.19 9.76 11.26
N VAL A 206 9.87 10.72 10.65
CA VAL A 206 9.45 12.12 10.63
C VAL A 206 8.12 12.26 9.87
N ASN A 207 8.01 11.68 8.68
CA ASN A 207 6.77 11.72 7.90
C ASN A 207 5.58 11.13 8.68
N SER A 208 5.82 10.04 9.41
CA SER A 208 4.81 9.41 10.26
C SER A 208 4.36 10.28 11.44
N VAL A 209 5.28 11.05 12.03
CA VAL A 209 4.99 12.02 13.09
C VAL A 209 4.17 13.18 12.54
N VAL A 210 4.59 13.75 11.40
CA VAL A 210 3.86 14.82 10.71
C VAL A 210 2.45 14.37 10.34
N ASP A 211 2.28 13.13 9.87
CA ASP A 211 0.97 12.56 9.57
C ASP A 211 0.04 12.50 10.78
N ILE A 212 0.55 12.20 11.97
CA ILE A 212 -0.26 12.15 13.20
C ILE A 212 -0.62 13.58 13.63
N ILE A 213 0.36 14.48 13.68
CA ILE A 213 0.15 15.87 14.13
C ILE A 213 -0.83 16.60 13.22
N LYS A 214 -0.60 16.59 11.90
CA LYS A 214 -1.46 17.32 10.96
C LYS A 214 -2.90 16.80 10.95
N ASN A 215 -3.11 15.50 11.18
CA ASN A 215 -4.46 14.93 11.23
C ASN A 215 -5.14 15.26 12.55
N PHE A 216 -4.40 15.36 13.65
CA PHE A 216 -4.95 15.77 14.93
C PHE A 216 -5.30 17.25 14.94
N GLU A 217 -4.33 18.13 14.66
CA GLU A 217 -4.50 19.59 14.66
C GLU A 217 -5.57 20.06 13.66
N PHE A 218 -5.75 19.34 12.55
CA PHE A 218 -6.84 19.65 11.63
C PHE A 218 -8.23 19.40 12.23
N ASN A 219 -8.39 18.49 13.20
CA ASN A 219 -9.68 18.10 13.75
C ASN A 219 -9.94 18.63 15.17
N ILE A 220 -9.06 19.46 15.75
CA ILE A 220 -9.22 19.98 17.13
C ILE A 220 -10.53 20.74 17.33
N TYR A 221 -11.03 21.43 16.30
CA TYR A 221 -12.30 22.19 16.36
C TYR A 221 -13.53 21.32 16.65
N GLN A 222 -13.37 19.99 16.64
CA GLN A 222 -14.43 19.03 16.90
C GLN A 222 -14.52 18.61 18.36
N ILE A 223 -13.57 19.04 19.21
CA ILE A 223 -13.50 18.67 20.62
C ILE A 223 -13.33 19.92 21.49
N PRO A 224 -13.77 19.88 22.77
CA PRO A 224 -13.57 20.95 23.74
C PRO A 224 -12.09 21.28 23.98
N ASP A 225 -11.77 22.57 24.19
CA ASP A 225 -10.40 23.07 24.32
C ASP A 225 -9.63 22.45 25.50
N ASP A 226 -10.31 22.13 26.61
CA ASP A 226 -9.73 21.45 27.78
C ASP A 226 -9.22 20.04 27.45
N ILE A 227 -9.92 19.32 26.58
CA ILE A 227 -9.52 17.98 26.12
C ILE A 227 -8.39 18.07 25.09
N VAL A 228 -8.35 19.15 24.29
CA VAL A 228 -7.34 19.33 23.24
C VAL A 228 -5.94 19.33 23.83
N ASP A 229 -5.68 20.15 24.85
CA ASP A 229 -4.32 20.30 25.39
C ASP A 229 -3.83 19.03 26.09
N GLU A 230 -4.71 18.35 26.83
CA GLU A 230 -4.39 17.05 27.40
C GLU A 230 -4.05 16.01 26.31
N ALA A 231 -4.87 15.97 25.25
CA ALA A 231 -4.63 15.07 24.12
C ALA A 231 -3.31 15.41 23.40
N ARG A 232 -3.01 16.69 23.16
CA ARG A 232 -1.73 17.16 22.58
C ARG A 232 -0.55 16.64 23.39
N ASP A 233 -0.59 16.76 24.71
CA ASP A 233 0.49 16.31 25.57
C ASP A 233 0.65 14.79 25.56
N ARG A 234 -0.44 14.04 25.67
CA ARG A 234 -0.41 12.56 25.60
C ARG A 234 0.09 12.06 24.25
N ILE A 235 -0.34 12.69 23.15
CA ILE A 235 0.11 12.39 21.78
C ILE A 235 1.59 12.72 21.64
N SER A 236 1.98 13.95 21.96
CA SER A 236 3.36 14.43 21.86
C SER A 236 4.31 13.57 22.71
N ASN A 237 3.90 13.14 23.91
CA ASN A 237 4.67 12.21 24.75
C ASN A 237 4.87 10.85 24.08
N SER A 238 3.82 10.33 23.43
CA SER A 238 3.87 9.07 22.70
C SER A 238 4.78 9.14 21.48
N LEU A 239 4.70 10.24 20.72
CA LEU A 239 5.55 10.53 19.56
C LEU A 239 7.02 10.71 19.96
N PHE A 240 7.28 11.45 21.05
CA PHE A 240 8.63 11.66 21.58
C PHE A 240 9.28 10.34 21.99
N LYS A 241 8.54 9.49 22.72
CA LYS A 241 8.99 8.13 23.07
C LYS A 241 9.27 7.29 21.83
N PHE A 242 8.46 7.45 20.78
CA PHE A 242 8.67 6.77 19.50
C PHE A 242 9.94 7.26 18.79
N LEU A 243 10.26 8.56 18.83
CA LEU A 243 11.47 9.13 18.22
C LEU A 243 12.77 8.80 18.97
N ARG A 244 12.74 8.75 20.31
CA ARG A 244 13.95 8.37 21.10
C ARG A 244 14.22 6.87 21.15
N LYS A 245 13.18 6.04 21.26
CA LYS A 245 13.39 4.59 21.47
C LYS A 245 13.72 3.89 20.16
N ASN A 246 14.97 3.46 20.01
CA ASN A 246 15.34 2.43 19.03
C ASN A 246 14.84 1.07 19.51
N LYS A 247 13.54 0.79 19.33
CA LYS A 247 12.96 -0.51 19.64
C LYS A 247 13.66 -1.59 18.81
N HIS A 248 13.93 -2.73 19.44
CA HIS A 248 14.39 -3.93 18.75
C HIS A 248 13.36 -4.30 17.67
N THR A 249 13.77 -4.22 16.40
CA THR A 249 12.98 -4.73 15.28
C THR A 249 12.92 -6.24 15.41
N ASN A 250 11.71 -6.80 15.50
CA ASN A 250 11.55 -8.23 15.58
C ASN A 250 12.15 -8.92 14.34
N TYR A 251 12.41 -10.22 14.44
CA TYR A 251 13.07 -10.97 13.38
C TYR A 251 12.31 -10.90 12.04
N ILE A 252 10.98 -11.07 12.06
CA ILE A 252 10.15 -11.09 10.84
C ILE A 252 10.19 -9.73 10.12
N ASP A 253 10.01 -8.63 10.86
CA ASP A 253 10.04 -7.28 10.31
C ASP A 253 11.43 -6.98 9.74
N ARG A 254 12.50 -7.47 10.39
CA ARG A 254 13.87 -7.34 9.88
C ARG A 254 14.10 -8.15 8.62
N PHE A 255 13.62 -9.38 8.57
CA PHE A 255 13.68 -10.23 7.38
C PHE A 255 12.98 -9.54 6.21
N ILE A 256 11.73 -9.09 6.39
CA ILE A 256 10.98 -8.36 5.36
C ILE A 256 11.74 -7.12 4.87
N LEU A 257 12.35 -6.34 5.78
CA LEU A 257 13.14 -5.16 5.40
C LEU A 257 14.42 -5.52 4.63
N GLN A 258 15.06 -6.66 4.94
CA GLN A 258 16.21 -7.17 4.20
C GLN A 258 15.81 -7.65 2.81
N GLU A 259 14.73 -8.43 2.70
CA GLU A 259 14.16 -8.86 1.42
C GLU A 259 13.79 -7.65 0.55
N PHE A 260 13.13 -6.65 1.14
CA PHE A 260 12.80 -5.41 0.45
C PHE A 260 14.03 -4.67 -0.08
N LYS A 261 15.09 -4.54 0.73
CA LYS A 261 16.34 -3.89 0.30
C LYS A 261 17.02 -4.66 -0.83
N PHE A 262 17.05 -5.99 -0.73
CA PHE A 262 17.61 -6.86 -1.77
C PHE A 262 16.82 -6.74 -3.09
N CYS A 263 15.49 -6.85 -3.04
CA CYS A 263 14.62 -6.71 -4.21
C CYS A 263 14.73 -5.32 -4.83
N LYS A 264 14.76 -4.26 -4.01
CA LYS A 264 14.93 -2.89 -4.49
C LYS A 264 16.26 -2.73 -5.23
N ARG A 265 17.35 -3.27 -4.68
CA ARG A 265 18.67 -3.22 -5.34
C ARG A 265 18.66 -3.98 -6.67
N PHE A 266 18.13 -5.20 -6.70
CA PHE A 266 18.01 -5.98 -7.93
C PHE A 266 17.24 -5.25 -9.04
N LEU A 267 16.11 -4.60 -8.71
CA LEU A 267 15.31 -3.83 -9.66
C LEU A 267 15.96 -2.49 -10.06
N CYS A 268 16.85 -1.95 -9.23
CA CYS A 268 17.68 -0.79 -9.60
C CYS A 268 18.78 -1.20 -10.58
N ASP A 269 19.38 -2.38 -10.40
CA ASP A 269 20.41 -2.93 -11.27
C ASP A 269 19.83 -3.48 -12.60
N ASN A 270 18.50 -3.66 -12.68
CA ASN A 270 17.76 -4.10 -13.87
C ASN A 270 16.64 -3.09 -14.19
N ASP A 271 17.04 -1.88 -14.58
CA ASP A 271 16.12 -0.79 -14.86
C ASP A 271 15.27 -1.02 -16.12
N ASP A 272 15.63 -1.98 -16.97
CA ASP A 272 14.86 -2.47 -18.11
C ASP A 272 13.64 -3.31 -17.72
N LEU A 273 13.54 -3.77 -16.47
CA LEU A 273 12.37 -4.50 -15.96
C LEU A 273 11.30 -3.56 -15.41
N LEU A 274 10.04 -3.89 -15.70
CA LEU A 274 8.84 -3.31 -15.12
C LEU A 274 8.12 -4.38 -14.30
N VAL A 275 7.96 -4.11 -13.01
CA VAL A 275 7.09 -4.89 -12.13
C VAL A 275 5.78 -4.15 -11.94
N THR A 276 4.69 -4.77 -12.38
CA THR A 276 3.35 -4.20 -12.29
C THR A 276 2.33 -5.23 -11.79
N ARG A 277 1.06 -4.88 -11.82
CA ARG A 277 -0.05 -5.76 -11.45
C ARG A 277 -0.90 -6.08 -12.67
N ALA A 278 -1.47 -7.27 -12.70
CA ALA A 278 -2.45 -7.67 -13.70
C ALA A 278 -3.77 -6.91 -13.56
N ASP A 279 -4.55 -6.90 -14.65
CA ASP A 279 -5.91 -6.36 -14.71
C ASP A 279 -6.85 -7.08 -13.73
N LYS A 280 -6.78 -8.42 -13.69
CA LYS A 280 -7.62 -9.28 -12.85
C LYS A 280 -6.77 -10.17 -11.92
N GLY A 281 -7.39 -10.68 -10.84
CA GLY A 281 -6.78 -11.70 -9.98
C GLY A 281 -5.75 -11.22 -8.94
N GLN A 282 -5.45 -9.93 -8.86
CA GLN A 282 -4.41 -9.37 -7.96
C GLN A 282 -2.99 -9.94 -8.21
N VAL A 283 -2.70 -10.41 -9.42
CA VAL A 283 -1.43 -11.04 -9.79
C VAL A 283 -0.33 -10.00 -10.02
N THR A 284 0.89 -10.28 -9.56
CA THR A 284 2.08 -9.47 -9.87
C THR A 284 2.66 -9.92 -11.21
N VAL A 285 3.01 -9.00 -12.10
CA VAL A 285 3.53 -9.32 -13.43
C VAL A 285 4.88 -8.63 -13.62
N ILE A 286 5.89 -9.38 -14.06
CA ILE A 286 7.20 -8.88 -14.44
C ILE A 286 7.28 -8.86 -15.97
N LEU A 287 7.63 -7.71 -16.55
CA LEU A 287 7.73 -7.49 -17.99
C LEU A 287 9.03 -6.72 -18.30
N GLU A 288 9.53 -6.85 -19.52
CA GLU A 288 10.51 -5.91 -20.06
C GLU A 288 9.82 -4.59 -20.42
N ARG A 289 10.49 -3.47 -20.15
CA ARG A 289 9.95 -2.12 -20.38
C ARG A 289 9.71 -1.85 -21.84
N ASN A 290 10.64 -2.25 -22.72
CA ASN A 290 10.48 -2.05 -24.15
C ASN A 290 9.25 -2.79 -24.68
N THR A 291 9.07 -4.05 -24.29
CA THR A 291 7.88 -4.84 -24.62
C THR A 291 6.59 -4.19 -24.10
N TYR A 292 6.61 -3.66 -22.88
CA TYR A 292 5.46 -2.94 -22.32
C TYR A 292 5.14 -1.65 -23.10
N VAL A 293 6.17 -0.87 -23.43
CA VAL A 293 6.04 0.39 -24.17
C VAL A 293 5.51 0.12 -25.59
N ASN A 294 6.03 -0.89 -26.28
CA ASN A 294 5.57 -1.27 -27.62
C ASN A 294 4.09 -1.68 -27.59
N LYS A 295 3.69 -2.57 -26.67
CA LYS A 295 2.27 -2.96 -26.49
C LYS A 295 1.34 -1.77 -26.21
N MET A 296 1.83 -0.77 -25.49
CA MET A 296 1.07 0.46 -25.25
C MET A 296 0.96 1.33 -26.50
N ILE A 297 2.06 1.47 -27.26
CA ILE A 297 2.06 2.22 -28.52
C ILE A 297 1.12 1.56 -29.54
N ASP A 298 1.13 0.22 -29.64
CA ASP A 298 0.23 -0.52 -30.53
C ASP A 298 -1.25 -0.23 -30.22
N LEU A 299 -1.63 -0.16 -28.94
CA LEU A 299 -2.98 0.22 -28.53
C LEU A 299 -3.32 1.69 -28.86
N LEU A 300 -2.32 2.58 -28.78
CA LEU A 300 -2.48 4.01 -29.04
C LEU A 300 -2.42 4.37 -30.54
N ASN A 301 -2.01 3.42 -31.38
CA ASN A 301 -1.99 3.57 -32.83
C ASN A 301 -3.37 3.34 -33.49
N ASP A 302 -4.39 2.94 -32.73
CA ASP A 302 -5.78 2.90 -33.22
C ASP A 302 -6.27 4.31 -33.58
N SER A 303 -6.20 4.64 -34.87
CA SER A 303 -6.59 5.95 -35.41
C SER A 303 -8.09 6.21 -35.35
N LEU A 304 -8.93 5.20 -35.08
CA LEU A 304 -10.37 5.39 -34.88
C LEU A 304 -10.71 5.89 -33.47
N THR A 305 -9.81 5.70 -32.51
CA THR A 305 -10.05 6.04 -31.10
C THR A 305 -9.08 7.11 -30.58
N TYR A 306 -7.83 7.13 -31.06
CA TYR A 306 -6.78 8.02 -30.59
C TYR A 306 -6.14 8.84 -31.70
N LYS A 307 -5.74 10.05 -31.35
CA LYS A 307 -4.99 10.98 -32.21
C LYS A 307 -3.77 11.50 -31.48
N LYS A 308 -2.60 11.42 -32.13
CA LYS A 308 -1.36 11.99 -31.60
C LYS A 308 -1.38 13.52 -31.72
N LEU A 309 -0.98 14.22 -30.65
CA LEU A 309 -0.87 15.68 -30.62
C LEU A 309 0.59 16.13 -30.59
N LYS A 310 0.89 17.25 -31.26
CA LYS A 310 2.21 17.89 -31.25
C LYS A 310 2.46 18.72 -30.00
N ASN A 311 1.42 19.41 -29.50
CA ASN A 311 1.52 20.39 -28.43
C ASN A 311 0.63 20.00 -27.24
N ASP A 312 1.05 20.40 -26.04
CA ASP A 312 0.28 20.17 -24.81
C ASP A 312 -1.02 21.01 -24.79
N PRO A 313 -2.21 20.39 -24.81
CA PRO A 313 -3.48 21.09 -24.85
C PRO A 313 -3.92 21.64 -23.47
N THR A 314 -3.18 21.35 -22.40
CA THR A 314 -3.59 21.63 -21.02
C THR A 314 -3.98 23.10 -20.83
N ARG A 315 -3.17 24.05 -21.31
CA ARG A 315 -3.48 25.50 -21.19
C ARG A 315 -4.79 25.86 -21.87
N ARG A 316 -5.01 25.37 -23.10
CA ARG A 316 -6.24 25.60 -23.87
C ARG A 316 -7.47 25.06 -23.13
N ILE A 317 -7.36 23.83 -22.60
CA ILE A 317 -8.44 23.18 -21.85
C ILE A 317 -8.74 23.94 -20.57
N THR A 318 -7.71 24.31 -19.80
CA THR A 318 -7.85 25.13 -18.59
C THR A 318 -8.56 26.45 -18.87
N SER A 319 -8.17 27.17 -19.92
CA SER A 319 -8.83 28.43 -20.29
C SER A 319 -10.31 28.24 -20.60
N LYS A 320 -10.69 27.21 -21.38
CA LYS A 320 -12.10 26.92 -21.68
C LYS A 320 -12.93 26.64 -20.43
N ILE A 321 -12.41 25.82 -19.51
CA ILE A 321 -13.09 25.48 -18.25
C ILE A 321 -13.24 26.72 -17.37
N ASN A 322 -12.19 27.52 -17.25
CA ASN A 322 -12.22 28.72 -16.41
C ASN A 322 -13.17 29.78 -16.98
N ILE A 323 -13.28 29.91 -18.30
CA ILE A 323 -14.28 30.77 -18.95
C ILE A 323 -15.71 30.30 -18.60
N LEU A 324 -15.98 29.00 -18.71
CA LEU A 324 -17.29 28.45 -18.32
C LEU A 324 -17.60 28.71 -16.84
N ALA A 325 -16.66 28.35 -15.95
CA ALA A 325 -16.83 28.55 -14.51
C ALA A 325 -17.02 30.04 -14.15
N LYS A 326 -16.26 30.94 -14.80
CA LYS A 326 -16.38 32.39 -14.60
C LYS A 326 -17.74 32.90 -15.10
N SER A 327 -18.21 32.42 -16.26
CA SER A 327 -19.53 32.79 -16.78
C SER A 327 -20.66 32.33 -15.87
N TRP A 328 -20.55 31.16 -15.23
CA TRP A 328 -21.57 30.67 -14.30
C TRP A 328 -21.56 31.47 -13.00
N PHE A 329 -20.37 31.85 -12.53
CA PHE A 329 -20.22 32.68 -11.34
C PHE A 329 -20.76 34.10 -11.57
N SER A 330 -20.41 34.75 -12.68
CA SER A 330 -20.87 36.11 -13.00
C SER A 330 -22.39 36.20 -13.19
N LYS A 331 -23.03 35.09 -13.57
CA LYS A 331 -24.50 34.98 -13.71
C LYS A 331 -25.19 34.53 -12.41
N GLY A 332 -24.47 34.38 -11.29
CA GLY A 332 -25.03 33.95 -10.01
C GLY A 332 -25.53 32.50 -9.98
N ILE A 333 -25.13 31.67 -10.95
CA ILE A 333 -25.57 30.26 -11.06
C ILE A 333 -24.87 29.41 -10.00
N ILE A 334 -23.59 29.69 -9.75
CA ILE A 334 -22.75 28.97 -8.78
C ILE A 334 -22.22 29.93 -7.71
N SER A 335 -22.02 29.39 -6.50
CA SER A 335 -21.42 30.15 -5.38
C SER A 335 -19.93 30.40 -5.59
N GLU A 336 -19.37 31.36 -4.85
CA GLU A 336 -17.93 31.65 -4.89
C GLU A 336 -17.09 30.43 -4.47
N GLN A 337 -17.53 29.68 -3.45
CA GLN A 337 -16.84 28.48 -3.00
C GLN A 337 -16.78 27.43 -4.11
N LEU A 338 -17.89 27.22 -4.83
CA LEU A 338 -17.95 26.29 -5.96
C LEU A 338 -17.10 26.79 -7.13
N PHE A 339 -17.13 28.09 -7.43
CA PHE A 339 -16.26 28.69 -8.44
C PHE A 339 -14.78 28.45 -8.13
N ARG A 340 -14.34 28.68 -6.89
CA ARG A 340 -12.95 28.41 -6.45
C ARG A 340 -12.57 26.93 -6.56
N HIS A 341 -13.54 26.02 -6.43
CA HIS A 341 -13.34 24.58 -6.61
C HIS A 341 -13.22 24.18 -8.08
N LEU A 342 -14.09 24.74 -8.95
CA LEU A 342 -14.12 24.47 -10.39
C LEU A 342 -12.96 25.14 -11.14
N ASN A 343 -12.52 26.31 -10.69
CA ASN A 343 -11.45 27.07 -11.31
C ASN A 343 -10.11 26.32 -11.22
N CYS A 344 -9.56 25.96 -12.38
CA CYS A 344 -8.30 25.26 -12.46
C CYS A 344 -7.17 26.26 -12.70
N THR A 345 -6.22 26.35 -11.79
CA THR A 345 -5.04 27.20 -11.98
C THR A 345 -3.84 26.43 -12.50
N ASN A 346 -3.70 25.14 -12.17
CA ASN A 346 -2.49 24.34 -12.42
C ASN A 346 -2.83 22.85 -12.58
N GLY A 347 -3.46 22.50 -13.70
CA GLY A 347 -3.75 21.11 -14.04
C GLY A 347 -2.53 20.44 -14.66
N ASN A 348 -2.30 19.18 -14.31
CA ASN A 348 -1.39 18.32 -15.05
C ASN A 348 -2.13 17.64 -16.20
N LEU A 349 -1.46 17.46 -17.34
CA LEU A 349 -1.93 16.55 -18.37
C LEU A 349 -2.12 15.15 -17.75
N PRO A 350 -3.29 14.51 -17.92
CA PRO A 350 -3.49 13.13 -17.52
C PRO A 350 -2.38 12.21 -18.06
N ARG A 351 -2.10 11.13 -17.34
CA ARG A 351 -1.12 10.11 -17.75
C ARG A 351 -1.80 8.77 -17.82
N CYS A 352 -1.59 8.04 -18.91
CA CYS A 352 -2.12 6.70 -19.06
C CYS A 352 -1.11 5.63 -18.65
N TYR A 353 -1.60 4.42 -18.45
CA TYR A 353 -0.81 3.22 -18.20
C TYR A 353 -1.64 1.98 -18.56
N GLY A 354 -0.97 0.89 -18.92
CA GLY A 354 -1.59 -0.40 -19.23
C GLY A 354 -1.50 -1.40 -18.08
N LEU A 355 -2.56 -2.18 -17.86
CA LEU A 355 -2.56 -3.36 -16.99
C LEU A 355 -2.61 -4.66 -17.82
N PRO A 356 -1.71 -5.64 -17.61
CA PRO A 356 -1.72 -6.89 -18.37
C PRO A 356 -2.98 -7.75 -18.13
N LYS A 357 -3.67 -8.12 -19.20
CA LYS A 357 -4.76 -9.11 -19.20
C LYS A 357 -4.16 -10.52 -19.35
N ILE A 358 -3.57 -11.03 -18.28
CA ILE A 358 -2.86 -12.33 -18.23
C ILE A 358 -3.70 -13.57 -18.58
N HIS A 359 -5.01 -13.42 -18.73
CA HIS A 359 -5.97 -14.48 -19.06
C HIS A 359 -6.34 -14.51 -20.54
N LYS A 360 -5.74 -13.63 -21.35
CA LYS A 360 -5.89 -13.58 -22.79
C LYS A 360 -4.53 -13.89 -23.43
N ASP A 361 -4.57 -14.55 -24.58
CA ASP A 361 -3.36 -14.90 -25.33
C ASP A 361 -2.53 -13.66 -25.67
N GLY A 362 -1.21 -13.79 -25.58
CA GLY A 362 -0.28 -12.68 -25.74
C GLY A 362 -0.31 -11.64 -24.59
N SER A 363 -1.20 -11.77 -23.61
CA SER A 363 -1.35 -10.83 -22.48
C SER A 363 -1.44 -9.36 -22.93
N PRO A 364 -2.49 -8.97 -23.69
CA PRO A 364 -2.74 -7.59 -24.10
C PRO A 364 -2.96 -6.68 -22.89
N LEU A 365 -2.70 -5.38 -23.05
CA LEU A 365 -2.86 -4.41 -21.96
C LEU A 365 -4.27 -3.81 -21.93
N ARG A 366 -4.79 -3.52 -20.73
CA ARG A 366 -5.95 -2.64 -20.54
C ARG A 366 -5.45 -1.23 -20.25
N ILE A 367 -5.70 -0.29 -21.15
CA ILE A 367 -5.35 1.11 -20.93
C ILE A 367 -6.22 1.73 -19.82
N ILE A 368 -5.58 2.51 -18.96
CA ILE A 368 -6.22 3.30 -17.90
C ILE A 368 -5.63 4.70 -17.93
N VAL A 369 -6.48 5.72 -18.05
CA VAL A 369 -6.07 7.13 -17.98
C VAL A 369 -6.34 7.68 -16.59
N SER A 370 -5.33 8.32 -16.00
CA SER A 370 -5.41 8.91 -14.67
C SER A 370 -5.72 10.41 -14.76
N THR A 371 -6.99 10.78 -14.63
CA THR A 371 -7.48 12.16 -14.73
C THR A 371 -7.31 12.99 -13.45
N LEU A 372 -6.89 12.37 -12.34
CA LEU A 372 -6.66 13.08 -11.07
C LEU A 372 -5.64 14.22 -11.22
N GLY A 373 -6.04 15.42 -10.81
CA GLY A 373 -5.22 16.63 -10.92
C GLY A 373 -5.22 17.27 -12.32
N SER A 374 -6.07 16.80 -13.22
CA SER A 374 -6.29 17.43 -14.53
C SER A 374 -7.30 18.57 -14.46
N PRO A 375 -7.30 19.50 -15.44
CA PRO A 375 -8.27 20.60 -15.47
C PRO A 375 -9.73 20.15 -15.49
N LEU A 376 -10.03 19.01 -16.12
CA LEU A 376 -11.38 18.51 -16.33
C LEU A 376 -11.99 17.82 -15.10
N TYR A 377 -11.16 17.35 -14.17
CA TYR A 377 -11.61 16.44 -13.10
C TYR A 377 -12.69 17.05 -12.20
N ASN A 378 -12.48 18.27 -11.70
CA ASN A 378 -13.43 18.90 -10.78
C ASN A 378 -14.75 19.24 -11.47
N MET A 379 -14.71 19.68 -12.73
CA MET A 379 -15.90 19.95 -13.54
C MET A 379 -16.69 18.66 -13.80
N ALA A 380 -16.00 17.58 -14.21
CA ALA A 380 -16.63 16.28 -14.42
C ALA A 380 -17.25 15.72 -13.13
N TYR A 381 -16.58 15.90 -11.99
CA TYR A 381 -17.10 15.47 -10.69
C TYR A 381 -18.33 16.27 -10.25
N PHE A 382 -18.33 17.58 -10.50
CA PHE A 382 -19.48 18.44 -10.23
C PHE A 382 -20.73 18.01 -11.02
N LEU A 383 -20.58 17.80 -12.34
CA LEU A 383 -21.69 17.32 -13.18
C LEU A 383 -22.14 15.91 -12.79
N HIS A 384 -21.21 15.04 -12.42
CA HIS A 384 -21.52 13.70 -11.92
C HIS A 384 -22.41 13.73 -10.68
N ASN A 385 -22.09 14.58 -9.69
CA ASN A 385 -22.89 14.70 -8.47
C ASN A 385 -24.31 15.21 -8.74
N ILE A 386 -24.51 16.02 -9.78
CA ILE A 386 -25.85 16.45 -10.21
C ILE A 386 -26.60 15.24 -10.78
N LEU A 387 -25.99 14.53 -11.73
CA LEU A 387 -26.62 13.37 -12.39
C LEU A 387 -26.93 12.25 -11.39
N GLU A 388 -26.03 11.96 -10.45
CA GLU A 388 -26.21 10.90 -9.45
C GLU A 388 -27.43 11.14 -8.55
N LYS A 389 -27.72 12.41 -8.24
CA LYS A 389 -28.90 12.80 -7.45
C LYS A 389 -30.18 12.88 -8.28
N SER A 390 -30.05 13.18 -9.58
CA SER A 390 -31.18 13.48 -10.45
C SER A 390 -31.75 12.25 -11.14
N VAL A 391 -30.90 11.31 -11.54
CA VAL A 391 -31.28 10.23 -12.46
C VAL A 391 -31.77 9.02 -11.65
N PRO A 392 -33.04 8.60 -11.83
CA PRO A 392 -33.54 7.39 -11.19
C PRO A 392 -32.78 6.16 -11.70
N LYS A 393 -32.71 5.12 -10.87
CA LYS A 393 -32.09 3.86 -11.29
C LYS A 393 -33.07 3.06 -12.16
N PRO A 394 -32.59 2.46 -13.28
CA PRO A 394 -33.45 1.63 -14.12
C PRO A 394 -33.86 0.36 -13.39
N GLU A 395 -34.95 -0.26 -13.84
CA GLU A 395 -35.43 -1.54 -13.29
C GLU A 395 -34.39 -2.67 -13.45
N SER A 396 -33.60 -2.63 -14.53
CA SER A 396 -32.52 -3.57 -14.79
C SER A 396 -31.34 -3.42 -13.82
N TYR A 397 -31.21 -2.31 -13.07
CA TYR A 397 -30.06 -2.04 -12.22
C TYR A 397 -29.92 -3.05 -11.07
N ILE A 398 -28.72 -3.62 -10.91
CA ILE A 398 -28.34 -4.36 -9.70
C ILE A 398 -27.15 -3.71 -9.00
N LYS A 399 -27.25 -3.61 -7.67
CA LYS A 399 -26.25 -2.91 -6.85
C LYS A 399 -25.01 -3.75 -6.57
N ASP A 400 -25.18 -5.04 -6.30
CA ASP A 400 -24.11 -5.96 -5.93
C ASP A 400 -24.60 -7.42 -5.99
N GLY A 401 -23.68 -8.36 -5.79
CA GLY A 401 -23.98 -9.78 -5.82
C GLY A 401 -24.89 -10.27 -4.68
N TRP A 402 -25.00 -9.53 -3.57
CA TRP A 402 -25.89 -9.91 -2.47
C TRP A 402 -27.34 -9.63 -2.86
N SER A 403 -27.62 -8.42 -3.36
CA SER A 403 -28.93 -8.07 -3.91
C SER A 403 -29.33 -8.98 -5.08
N PHE A 404 -28.35 -9.41 -5.90
CA PHE A 404 -28.63 -10.37 -6.97
C PHE A 404 -29.11 -11.73 -6.45
N VAL A 405 -28.47 -12.27 -5.41
CA VAL A 405 -28.84 -13.57 -4.81
C VAL A 405 -30.23 -13.52 -4.20
N GLU A 406 -30.58 -12.41 -3.55
CA GLU A 406 -31.92 -12.19 -3.01
C GLU A 406 -32.98 -12.18 -4.13
N LEU A 407 -32.70 -11.51 -5.25
CA LEU A 407 -33.65 -11.44 -6.37
C LEU A 407 -33.78 -12.74 -7.16
N ILE A 408 -32.68 -13.45 -7.41
CA ILE A 408 -32.70 -14.66 -8.24
C ILE A 408 -33.26 -15.88 -7.50
N GLY A 409 -33.23 -15.88 -6.16
CA GLY A 409 -33.70 -17.00 -5.34
C GLY A 409 -35.20 -17.29 -5.50
N ASP A 410 -35.99 -16.27 -5.82
CA ASP A 410 -37.44 -16.38 -5.99
C ASP A 410 -37.87 -16.59 -7.46
N VAL A 411 -36.91 -16.70 -8.39
CA VAL A 411 -37.17 -16.78 -9.84
C VAL A 411 -37.24 -18.24 -10.27
N GLY A 412 -38.39 -18.66 -10.80
CA GLY A 412 -38.54 -19.92 -11.50
C GLY A 412 -38.00 -19.84 -12.93
N ILE A 413 -37.44 -20.93 -13.44
CA ILE A 413 -36.99 -21.05 -14.83
C ILE A 413 -37.84 -22.09 -15.59
N GLY A 414 -38.34 -21.71 -16.77
CA GLY A 414 -39.10 -22.61 -17.65
C GLY A 414 -38.21 -23.69 -18.27
N GLU A 415 -38.80 -24.78 -18.77
CA GLU A 415 -38.03 -25.89 -19.37
C GLU A 415 -37.21 -25.44 -20.60
N ASP A 416 -37.81 -24.63 -21.47
CA ASP A 416 -37.21 -24.10 -22.71
C ASP A 416 -36.33 -22.85 -22.50
N ASP A 417 -36.34 -22.28 -21.29
CA ASP A 417 -35.53 -21.13 -20.94
C ASP A 417 -34.08 -21.53 -20.67
N VAL A 418 -33.16 -20.60 -20.92
CA VAL A 418 -31.74 -20.74 -20.61
C VAL A 418 -31.21 -19.49 -19.93
N LEU A 419 -30.22 -19.70 -19.05
CA LEU A 419 -29.45 -18.60 -18.46
C LEU A 419 -28.44 -18.09 -19.48
N ILE A 420 -28.41 -16.77 -19.68
CA ILE A 420 -27.43 -16.10 -20.52
C ILE A 420 -26.77 -14.94 -19.79
N SER A 421 -25.50 -14.69 -20.13
CA SER A 421 -24.76 -13.50 -19.73
C SER A 421 -24.40 -12.71 -20.97
N LEU A 422 -24.83 -11.46 -21.08
CA LEU A 422 -24.38 -10.56 -22.15
C LEU A 422 -23.23 -9.68 -21.63
N ASP A 423 -22.17 -9.56 -22.44
CA ASP A 423 -21.02 -8.69 -22.18
C ASP A 423 -20.90 -7.63 -23.28
N VAL A 424 -20.65 -6.38 -22.89
CA VAL A 424 -20.47 -5.26 -23.83
C VAL A 424 -19.00 -5.10 -24.18
N ALA A 425 -18.68 -5.24 -25.46
CA ALA A 425 -17.32 -5.11 -25.95
C ALA A 425 -16.77 -3.68 -25.73
N SER A 426 -15.83 -3.55 -24.78
CA SER A 426 -15.09 -2.30 -24.50
C SER A 426 -15.98 -1.07 -24.32
N LEU A 427 -17.02 -1.20 -23.48
CA LEU A 427 -18.09 -0.21 -23.24
C LEU A 427 -17.63 1.25 -23.36
N PHE A 428 -16.73 1.71 -22.48
CA PHE A 428 -16.36 3.13 -22.41
C PHE A 428 -15.77 3.70 -23.69
N THR A 429 -14.90 2.97 -24.39
CA THR A 429 -14.32 3.43 -25.68
C THR A 429 -15.32 3.40 -26.83
N ASN A 430 -16.50 2.80 -26.64
CA ASN A 430 -17.51 2.63 -27.69
C ASN A 430 -18.80 3.43 -27.44
N ILE A 431 -18.97 4.08 -26.27
CA ILE A 431 -20.12 4.97 -26.00
C ILE A 431 -20.08 6.20 -26.93
N PRO A 432 -21.04 6.38 -27.84
CA PRO A 432 -21.11 7.53 -28.74
C PRO A 432 -21.52 8.80 -28.01
N LYS A 433 -20.90 9.93 -28.39
CA LYS A 433 -21.13 11.24 -27.76
C LYS A 433 -22.56 11.74 -28.01
N ASP A 434 -23.09 11.54 -29.21
CA ASP A 434 -24.43 11.95 -29.60
C ASP A 434 -25.52 11.22 -28.78
N LEU A 435 -25.34 9.92 -28.52
CA LEU A 435 -26.24 9.15 -27.66
C LEU A 435 -26.21 9.66 -26.22
N VAL A 436 -25.04 10.04 -25.71
CA VAL A 436 -24.93 10.64 -24.37
C VAL A 436 -25.71 11.95 -24.27
N LEU A 437 -25.57 12.84 -25.25
CA LEU A 437 -26.28 14.11 -25.23
C LEU A 437 -27.81 13.90 -25.27
N LYS A 438 -28.30 13.00 -26.14
CA LYS A 438 -29.71 12.61 -26.21
C LYS A 438 -30.22 12.00 -24.89
N ALA A 439 -29.42 11.15 -24.25
CA ALA A 439 -29.79 10.52 -22.99
C ALA A 439 -29.95 11.56 -21.85
N ILE A 440 -29.12 12.61 -21.84
CA ILE A 440 -29.25 13.75 -20.93
C ILE A 440 -30.51 14.57 -21.25
N GLU A 441 -30.78 14.84 -22.52
CA GLU A 441 -31.97 15.59 -22.95
C GLU A 441 -33.27 14.92 -22.52
N ARG A 442 -33.39 13.60 -22.70
CA ARG A 442 -34.55 12.80 -22.27
C ARG A 442 -34.82 12.90 -20.78
N ARG A 443 -33.76 13.02 -19.97
CA ARG A 443 -33.84 13.08 -18.49
C ARG A 443 -33.77 14.51 -17.95
N TRP A 444 -33.83 15.53 -18.82
CA TRP A 444 -33.61 16.92 -18.41
C TRP A 444 -34.59 17.40 -17.34
N ASN A 445 -35.86 16.96 -17.40
CA ASN A 445 -36.89 17.32 -16.42
C ASN A 445 -36.55 16.89 -14.98
N HIS A 446 -35.74 15.84 -14.82
CA HIS A 446 -35.23 15.42 -13.52
C HIS A 446 -33.97 16.21 -13.15
N ILE A 447 -33.04 16.36 -14.11
CA ILE A 447 -31.76 17.04 -13.92
C ILE A 447 -31.95 18.51 -13.54
N SER A 448 -32.89 19.21 -14.17
CA SER A 448 -33.16 20.64 -13.94
C SER A 448 -33.62 20.95 -12.52
N LYS A 449 -34.07 19.95 -11.74
CA LYS A 449 -34.47 20.13 -10.34
C LYS A 449 -33.26 20.26 -9.40
N GLU A 450 -32.13 19.63 -9.75
CA GLU A 450 -30.92 19.58 -8.92
C GLU A 450 -29.85 20.60 -9.36
N THR A 451 -30.12 21.41 -10.38
CA THR A 451 -29.16 22.41 -10.87
C THR A 451 -29.84 23.69 -11.37
N LYS A 452 -29.14 24.81 -11.19
CA LYS A 452 -29.52 26.11 -11.78
C LYS A 452 -29.01 26.28 -13.22
N LEU A 453 -28.23 25.33 -13.74
CA LEU A 453 -27.73 25.37 -15.11
C LEU A 453 -28.88 25.17 -16.10
N SER A 454 -28.87 25.92 -17.20
CA SER A 454 -29.79 25.67 -18.30
C SER A 454 -29.36 24.46 -19.13
N ARG A 455 -30.31 23.87 -19.88
CA ARG A 455 -30.04 22.69 -20.73
C ARG A 455 -28.84 22.90 -21.66
N PRO A 456 -28.75 24.02 -22.42
CA PRO A 456 -27.59 24.24 -23.29
C PRO A 456 -26.26 24.39 -22.53
N GLN A 457 -26.27 24.99 -21.34
CA GLN A 457 -25.06 25.14 -20.52
C GLN A 457 -24.55 23.79 -20.02
N PHE A 458 -25.45 22.92 -19.57
CA PHE A 458 -25.11 21.60 -19.08
C PHE A 458 -24.58 20.72 -20.22
N LEU A 459 -25.29 20.67 -21.35
CA LEU A 459 -24.86 19.91 -22.53
C LEU A 459 -23.51 20.40 -23.04
N SER A 460 -23.29 21.72 -23.12
CA SER A 460 -22.01 22.30 -23.55
C SER A 460 -20.85 21.92 -22.61
N ALA A 461 -21.10 21.85 -21.30
CA ALA A 461 -20.07 21.42 -20.34
C ALA A 461 -19.73 19.93 -20.49
N VAL A 462 -20.73 19.07 -20.68
CA VAL A 462 -20.52 17.64 -20.97
C VAL A 462 -19.78 17.45 -22.28
N ASP A 463 -20.21 18.17 -23.32
CA ASP A 463 -19.59 18.18 -24.66
C ASP A 463 -18.10 18.54 -24.58
N LEU A 464 -17.76 19.59 -23.83
CA LEU A 464 -16.39 20.01 -23.62
C LEU A 464 -15.55 18.91 -22.95
N ILE A 465 -16.10 18.23 -21.94
CA ILE A 465 -15.39 17.14 -21.24
C ILE A 465 -15.13 15.96 -22.17
N LEU A 466 -16.15 15.52 -22.91
CA LEU A 466 -16.02 14.40 -23.86
C LEU A 466 -15.03 14.74 -24.99
N SER A 467 -14.99 15.99 -25.44
CA SER A 467 -14.15 16.44 -26.57
C SER A 467 -12.74 16.89 -26.19
N SER A 468 -12.38 16.92 -24.91
CA SER A 468 -11.09 17.47 -24.43
C SER A 468 -10.22 16.43 -23.71
N THR A 469 -10.43 15.14 -24.00
CA THR A 469 -9.75 14.07 -23.28
C THR A 469 -8.37 13.81 -23.88
N SER A 470 -7.37 14.45 -23.29
CA SER A 470 -5.96 14.25 -23.68
C SER A 470 -5.14 13.66 -22.54
N PHE A 471 -4.11 12.88 -22.88
CA PHE A 471 -3.21 12.27 -21.91
C PHE A 471 -1.81 12.06 -22.51
N SER A 472 -0.84 11.81 -21.63
CA SER A 472 0.54 11.48 -22.00
C SER A 472 0.91 10.04 -21.71
N PHE A 473 1.79 9.51 -22.56
CA PHE A 473 2.46 8.22 -22.38
C PHE A 473 3.82 8.25 -23.05
N ASN A 474 4.86 7.82 -22.32
CA ASN A 474 6.24 7.79 -22.79
C ASN A 474 6.70 9.11 -23.43
N GLY A 475 6.33 10.24 -22.81
CA GLY A 475 6.65 11.59 -23.30
C GLY A 475 5.87 12.06 -24.53
N GLN A 476 5.01 11.24 -25.11
CA GLN A 476 4.13 11.59 -26.23
C GLN A 476 2.72 11.96 -25.74
N ILE A 477 2.01 12.79 -26.50
CA ILE A 477 0.67 13.29 -26.14
C ILE A 477 -0.36 12.74 -27.12
N TYR A 478 -1.47 12.26 -26.57
CA TYR A 478 -2.58 11.68 -27.30
C TYR A 478 -3.90 12.34 -26.88
N GLU A 479 -4.85 12.37 -27.80
CA GLU A 479 -6.24 12.78 -27.61
C GLU A 479 -7.13 11.58 -27.92
N GLN A 480 -8.06 11.27 -27.02
CA GLN A 480 -9.13 10.31 -27.29
C GLN A 480 -10.23 11.04 -28.07
N ILE A 481 -10.43 10.64 -29.31
CA ILE A 481 -11.37 11.29 -30.25
C ILE A 481 -12.74 10.61 -30.28
N PHE A 482 -12.86 9.39 -29.74
CA PHE A 482 -14.11 8.66 -29.66
C PHE A 482 -14.29 7.97 -28.30
N GLY A 483 -15.55 7.80 -27.90
CA GLY A 483 -15.91 7.12 -26.68
C GLY A 483 -15.98 8.05 -25.46
N SER A 484 -16.47 7.50 -24.37
CA SER A 484 -16.41 8.12 -23.06
C SER A 484 -14.98 8.14 -22.49
N PRO A 485 -14.53 9.25 -21.90
CA PRO A 485 -13.19 9.41 -21.36
C PRO A 485 -12.85 8.39 -20.27
N MET A 486 -11.91 7.49 -20.55
CA MET A 486 -11.50 6.49 -19.56
C MET A 486 -10.93 7.20 -18.32
N GLY A 487 -11.44 6.88 -17.13
CA GLY A 487 -11.00 7.48 -15.87
C GLY A 487 -11.59 8.85 -15.54
N SER A 488 -12.51 9.40 -16.34
CA SER A 488 -13.35 10.52 -15.91
C SER A 488 -14.39 10.03 -14.88
N PRO A 489 -14.64 10.78 -13.79
CA PRO A 489 -15.70 10.43 -12.84
C PRO A 489 -17.11 10.51 -13.46
N LEU A 490 -17.26 11.25 -14.56
CA LEU A 490 -18.53 11.43 -15.26
C LEU A 490 -18.88 10.23 -16.15
N SER A 491 -17.89 9.53 -16.71
CA SER A 491 -18.12 8.50 -17.72
C SER A 491 -18.97 7.30 -17.28
N PRO A 492 -18.87 6.77 -16.04
CA PRO A 492 -19.73 5.67 -15.59
C PRO A 492 -21.22 5.98 -15.68
N ILE A 493 -21.66 7.13 -15.18
CA ILE A 493 -23.08 7.49 -15.18
C ILE A 493 -23.59 7.80 -16.60
N LEU A 494 -22.74 8.38 -17.46
CA LEU A 494 -23.11 8.60 -18.86
C LEU A 494 -23.27 7.30 -19.63
N ALA A 495 -22.38 6.33 -19.41
CA ALA A 495 -22.50 5.01 -20.00
C ALA A 495 -23.76 4.29 -19.51
N ASP A 496 -24.06 4.39 -18.21
CA ASP A 496 -25.26 3.80 -17.60
C ASP A 496 -26.56 4.32 -18.23
N MET A 497 -26.67 5.63 -18.46
CA MET A 497 -27.83 6.24 -19.11
C MET A 497 -28.00 5.81 -20.57
N VAL A 498 -26.90 5.66 -21.32
CA VAL A 498 -26.95 5.17 -22.70
C VAL A 498 -27.34 3.69 -22.75
N MET A 499 -26.84 2.89 -21.81
CA MET A 499 -27.21 1.48 -21.69
C MET A 499 -28.69 1.31 -21.32
N GLU A 500 -29.22 2.15 -20.43
CA GLU A 500 -30.66 2.17 -20.12
C GLU A 500 -31.51 2.49 -21.36
N ASP A 501 -31.16 3.54 -22.12
CA ASP A 501 -31.87 3.90 -23.35
C ASP A 501 -31.80 2.78 -24.40
N LEU A 502 -30.68 2.08 -24.48
CA LEU A 502 -30.47 0.93 -25.35
C LEU A 502 -31.34 -0.25 -24.92
N GLU A 503 -31.33 -0.59 -23.64
CA GLU A 503 -32.11 -1.70 -23.07
C GLU A 503 -33.60 -1.50 -23.28
N THR A 504 -34.14 -0.33 -22.90
CA THR A 504 -35.56 -0.04 -23.05
C THR A 504 -36.00 -0.18 -24.51
N HIS A 505 -35.18 0.30 -25.45
CA HIS A 505 -35.50 0.20 -26.87
C HIS A 505 -35.40 -1.24 -27.38
N CYS A 506 -34.30 -1.95 -27.08
CA CYS A 506 -34.05 -3.28 -27.60
C CYS A 506 -35.05 -4.31 -27.04
N LEU A 507 -35.38 -4.21 -25.74
CA LEU A 507 -36.34 -5.12 -25.10
C LEU A 507 -37.76 -4.99 -25.67
N GLN A 508 -38.15 -3.81 -26.16
CA GLN A 508 -39.45 -3.58 -26.80
C GLN A 508 -39.54 -4.18 -28.22
N LEU A 509 -38.40 -4.45 -28.87
CA LEU A 509 -38.35 -4.96 -30.24
C LEU A 509 -38.31 -6.49 -30.32
N LEU A 510 -38.14 -7.18 -29.20
CA LEU A 510 -38.08 -8.64 -29.16
C LEU A 510 -39.48 -9.23 -29.37
N SER A 511 -39.56 -10.34 -30.10
CA SER A 511 -40.83 -11.07 -30.30
C SER A 511 -41.28 -11.88 -29.07
N PHE A 512 -40.52 -11.83 -27.97
CA PHE A 512 -40.76 -12.60 -26.75
C PHE A 512 -40.47 -11.77 -25.50
N HIS A 513 -41.03 -12.19 -24.37
CA HIS A 513 -40.80 -11.55 -23.07
C HIS A 513 -39.61 -12.19 -22.34
N ILE A 514 -38.77 -11.37 -21.70
CA ILE A 514 -37.65 -11.83 -20.88
C ILE A 514 -38.11 -11.92 -19.43
N SER A 515 -38.07 -13.13 -18.85
CA SER A 515 -38.55 -13.40 -17.48
C SER A 515 -37.68 -12.75 -16.40
N PHE A 516 -36.38 -12.61 -16.65
CA PHE A 516 -35.46 -11.94 -15.74
C PHE A 516 -34.36 -11.23 -16.52
N PHE A 517 -34.13 -9.95 -16.24
CA PHE A 517 -33.08 -9.15 -16.87
C PHE A 517 -32.47 -8.19 -15.86
N LYS A 518 -31.19 -8.37 -15.51
CA LYS A 518 -30.47 -7.50 -14.58
C LYS A 518 -29.06 -7.19 -15.07
N ARG A 519 -28.63 -5.94 -14.89
CA ARG A 519 -27.34 -5.41 -15.33
C ARG A 519 -26.54 -4.82 -14.18
N TYR A 520 -25.27 -5.20 -14.14
CA TYR A 520 -24.24 -4.59 -13.32
C TYR A 520 -23.20 -3.92 -14.22
N VAL A 521 -23.35 -2.60 -14.45
CA VAL A 521 -22.47 -1.83 -15.34
C VAL A 521 -22.44 -2.40 -16.76
N ASP A 522 -21.44 -3.20 -17.13
CA ASP A 522 -21.24 -3.86 -18.43
C ASP A 522 -21.71 -5.32 -18.47
N ASP A 523 -21.78 -5.99 -17.32
CA ASP A 523 -22.21 -7.39 -17.21
C ASP A 523 -23.75 -7.46 -17.08
N ILE A 524 -24.42 -8.18 -17.98
CA ILE A 524 -25.89 -8.39 -17.95
C ILE A 524 -26.17 -9.87 -17.75
N PHE A 525 -27.11 -10.20 -16.86
CA PHE A 525 -27.68 -11.52 -16.68
C PHE A 525 -29.13 -11.52 -17.14
N ALA A 526 -29.50 -12.51 -17.96
CA ALA A 526 -30.88 -12.68 -18.39
C ALA A 526 -31.29 -14.15 -18.48
N ILE A 527 -32.59 -14.40 -18.36
CA ILE A 527 -33.22 -15.69 -18.60
C ILE A 527 -34.08 -15.54 -19.86
N VAL A 528 -33.75 -16.29 -20.91
CA VAL A 528 -34.39 -16.15 -22.22
C VAL A 528 -34.76 -17.51 -22.81
N PRO A 529 -35.80 -17.59 -23.64
CA PRO A 529 -36.10 -18.79 -24.41
C PRO A 529 -34.93 -19.12 -25.34
N ARG A 530 -34.60 -20.41 -25.46
CA ARG A 530 -33.45 -20.85 -26.28
C ARG A 530 -33.55 -20.40 -27.75
N SER A 531 -34.76 -20.34 -28.31
CA SER A 531 -35.02 -19.88 -29.67
C SER A 531 -34.80 -18.36 -29.87
N GLY A 532 -34.87 -17.57 -28.79
CA GLY A 532 -34.81 -16.12 -28.83
C GLY A 532 -33.39 -15.52 -28.76
N ILE A 533 -32.36 -16.34 -28.53
CA ILE A 533 -30.99 -15.85 -28.28
C ILE A 533 -30.41 -15.11 -29.50
N ASP A 534 -30.61 -15.67 -30.70
CA ASP A 534 -30.08 -15.08 -31.93
C ASP A 534 -30.78 -13.76 -32.26
N GLU A 535 -32.10 -13.70 -32.05
CA GLU A 535 -32.86 -12.47 -32.19
C GLU A 535 -32.38 -11.40 -31.20
N LEU A 536 -32.23 -11.77 -29.92
CA LEU A 536 -31.72 -10.89 -28.88
C LEU A 536 -30.37 -10.28 -29.27
N LEU A 537 -29.42 -11.12 -29.66
CA LEU A 537 -28.09 -10.66 -30.04
C LEU A 537 -28.15 -9.76 -31.29
N ARG A 538 -28.98 -10.10 -32.28
CA ARG A 538 -29.16 -9.31 -33.50
C ARG A 538 -29.75 -7.93 -33.20
N VAL A 539 -30.80 -7.86 -32.38
CA VAL A 539 -31.47 -6.60 -31.99
C VAL A 539 -30.51 -5.71 -31.19
N PHE A 540 -29.81 -6.28 -30.20
CA PHE A 540 -28.86 -5.50 -29.40
C PHE A 540 -27.69 -4.98 -30.25
N ASN A 541 -27.20 -5.78 -31.20
CA ASN A 541 -26.11 -5.38 -32.09
C ASN A 541 -26.54 -4.44 -33.23
N SER A 542 -27.83 -4.28 -33.51
CA SER A 542 -28.33 -3.34 -34.52
C SER A 542 -28.45 -1.91 -34.00
N TYR A 543 -28.50 -1.73 -32.67
CA TYR A 543 -28.69 -0.41 -32.04
C TYR A 543 -27.62 0.62 -32.44
N HIS A 544 -26.35 0.21 -32.50
CA HIS A 544 -25.26 1.09 -32.92
C HIS A 544 -24.09 0.31 -33.53
N THR A 545 -23.38 0.92 -34.49
CA THR A 545 -22.27 0.28 -35.24
C THR A 545 -21.08 -0.12 -34.35
N ARG A 546 -20.83 0.62 -33.26
CA ARG A 546 -19.73 0.36 -32.31
C ARG A 546 -20.12 -0.29 -30.99
N LEU A 547 -21.40 -0.26 -30.60
CA LEU A 547 -21.85 -0.92 -29.37
C LEU A 547 -22.19 -2.36 -29.72
N LYS A 548 -21.28 -3.27 -29.38
CA LYS A 548 -21.40 -4.69 -29.72
C LYS A 548 -21.45 -5.53 -28.47
N PHE A 549 -22.32 -6.53 -28.51
CA PHE A 549 -22.60 -7.48 -27.46
C PHE A 549 -22.11 -8.85 -27.88
N THR A 550 -21.66 -9.62 -26.89
CA THR A 550 -21.41 -11.05 -26.98
C THR A 550 -22.17 -11.74 -25.87
N PHE A 551 -22.53 -13.00 -26.05
CA PHE A 551 -23.21 -13.77 -25.00
C PHE A 551 -22.38 -14.99 -24.56
N GLU A 552 -22.57 -15.39 -23.30
CA GLU A 552 -22.21 -16.70 -22.77
C GLU A 552 -23.50 -17.42 -22.33
N ILE A 553 -23.73 -18.63 -22.82
CA ILE A 553 -24.86 -19.48 -22.41
C ILE A 553 -24.41 -20.37 -21.25
N GLU A 554 -25.33 -20.75 -20.36
CA GLU A 554 -25.10 -21.73 -19.33
C GLU A 554 -24.40 -23.00 -19.85
N LYS A 555 -23.45 -23.50 -19.06
CA LYS A 555 -22.75 -24.76 -19.31
C LYS A 555 -22.92 -25.66 -18.10
N ASN A 556 -23.27 -26.92 -18.33
CA ASN A 556 -23.58 -27.88 -17.27
C ASN A 556 -24.64 -27.33 -16.29
N ASN A 557 -25.72 -26.75 -16.83
CA ASN A 557 -26.81 -26.13 -16.06
C ASN A 557 -26.31 -25.04 -15.08
N SER A 558 -25.25 -24.32 -15.44
CA SER A 558 -24.69 -23.30 -14.58
C SER A 558 -24.12 -22.11 -15.35
N LEU A 559 -24.25 -20.92 -14.77
CA LEU A 559 -23.72 -19.69 -15.33
C LEU A 559 -23.20 -18.78 -14.22
N SER A 560 -22.00 -18.22 -14.41
CA SER A 560 -21.43 -17.29 -13.45
C SER A 560 -21.89 -15.86 -13.69
N PHE A 561 -22.29 -15.15 -12.63
CA PHE A 561 -22.58 -13.72 -12.66
C PHE A 561 -22.01 -13.04 -11.42
N LEU A 562 -21.28 -11.93 -11.60
CA LEU A 562 -20.58 -11.24 -10.51
C LEU A 562 -19.67 -12.17 -9.68
N ASP A 563 -20.02 -12.36 -8.41
CA ASP A 563 -19.32 -13.17 -7.41
C ASP A 563 -20.06 -14.51 -7.13
N THR A 564 -21.03 -14.87 -7.98
CA THR A 564 -21.88 -16.05 -7.81
C THR A 564 -21.89 -16.92 -9.07
N ILE A 565 -22.23 -18.20 -8.87
CA ILE A 565 -22.59 -19.12 -9.93
C ILE A 565 -24.04 -19.52 -9.66
N VAL A 566 -24.89 -19.30 -10.65
CA VAL A 566 -26.27 -19.74 -10.65
C VAL A 566 -26.28 -21.16 -11.21
N ILE A 567 -26.92 -22.09 -10.50
CA ILE A 567 -26.99 -23.51 -10.83
C ILE A 567 -28.47 -23.86 -10.96
N ARG A 568 -28.86 -24.37 -12.11
CA ARG A 568 -30.22 -24.82 -12.40
C ARG A 568 -30.40 -26.27 -11.97
N GLU A 569 -31.38 -26.49 -11.09
CA GLU A 569 -31.83 -27.81 -10.65
C GLU A 569 -33.33 -27.94 -11.00
N GLY A 570 -33.61 -28.42 -12.21
CA GLY A 570 -34.97 -28.43 -12.78
C GLY A 570 -35.47 -27.00 -13.04
N THR A 571 -36.53 -26.60 -12.34
CA THR A 571 -37.15 -25.27 -12.40
C THR A 571 -36.65 -24.31 -11.31
N VAL A 572 -35.79 -24.79 -10.40
CA VAL A 572 -35.25 -24.01 -9.27
C VAL A 572 -33.82 -23.55 -9.56
N LEU A 573 -33.51 -22.32 -9.16
CA LEU A 573 -32.18 -21.72 -9.27
C LEU A 573 -31.50 -21.68 -7.90
N LEU A 574 -30.35 -22.36 -7.80
CA LEU A 574 -29.47 -22.30 -6.65
C LEU A 574 -28.32 -21.34 -6.92
N THR A 575 -27.76 -20.75 -5.87
CA THR A 575 -26.56 -19.91 -5.98
C THR A 575 -25.41 -20.50 -5.18
N ASN A 576 -24.19 -20.26 -5.65
CA ASN A 576 -22.97 -20.62 -4.92
C ASN A 576 -21.88 -19.56 -5.12
N TRP A 577 -20.96 -19.44 -4.17
CA TRP A 577 -19.86 -18.49 -4.21
C TRP A 577 -18.87 -18.86 -5.33
N TYR A 578 -18.77 -17.97 -6.32
CA TYR A 578 -17.95 -18.17 -7.49
C TYR A 578 -16.63 -17.40 -7.42
N ARG A 579 -15.59 -18.00 -8.02
CA ARG A 579 -14.26 -17.42 -8.16
C ARG A 579 -13.83 -17.61 -9.60
N LYS A 580 -13.65 -16.52 -10.34
CA LYS A 580 -13.16 -16.55 -11.74
C LYS A 580 -11.86 -17.36 -11.82
N PRO A 581 -11.54 -18.02 -12.95
CA PRO A 581 -10.29 -18.79 -13.11
C PRO A 581 -9.01 -17.98 -12.82
N THR A 582 -9.07 -16.67 -13.06
CA THR A 582 -8.00 -15.71 -12.74
C THR A 582 -7.79 -15.44 -11.25
N PHE A 583 -8.64 -15.97 -10.38
CA PHE A 583 -8.54 -15.80 -8.94
C PHE A 583 -7.27 -16.46 -8.41
N SER A 584 -6.38 -15.62 -7.86
CA SER A 584 -5.09 -16.09 -7.34
C SER A 584 -5.15 -16.62 -5.90
N GLY A 585 -6.25 -16.39 -5.18
CA GLY A 585 -6.31 -16.68 -3.74
C GLY A 585 -5.51 -15.72 -2.86
N ARG A 586 -4.96 -14.62 -3.41
CA ARG A 586 -4.18 -13.66 -2.61
C ARG A 586 -5.08 -12.70 -1.83
N TYR A 587 -4.85 -12.65 -0.52
CA TYR A 587 -5.44 -11.70 0.41
C TYR A 587 -4.34 -10.98 1.20
N ILE A 588 -4.72 -10.24 2.25
CA ILE A 588 -3.74 -9.62 3.15
C ILE A 588 -2.93 -10.74 3.81
N ASN A 589 -1.66 -10.87 3.45
CA ASN A 589 -0.78 -11.82 4.10
C ASN A 589 -0.69 -11.54 5.62
N TYR A 590 -0.69 -12.60 6.44
CA TYR A 590 -0.70 -12.47 7.90
C TYR A 590 0.51 -11.71 8.45
N PHE A 591 1.67 -11.73 7.78
CA PHE A 591 2.87 -10.99 8.19
C PHE A 591 2.95 -9.56 7.65
N SER A 592 2.00 -9.18 6.80
CA SER A 592 1.88 -7.79 6.37
C SER A 592 1.65 -6.89 7.57
N ASN A 593 2.29 -5.71 7.61
CA ASN A 593 2.19 -4.76 8.72
C ASN A 593 0.85 -3.99 8.74
N HIS A 594 -0.26 -4.73 8.66
CA HIS A 594 -1.63 -4.26 8.84
C HIS A 594 -2.11 -4.50 10.27
N PRO A 595 -3.04 -3.66 10.79
CA PRO A 595 -3.71 -3.91 12.06
C PRO A 595 -4.34 -5.31 12.11
N LEU A 596 -4.28 -5.97 13.28
CA LEU A 596 -4.88 -7.29 13.47
C LEU A 596 -6.39 -7.29 13.15
N LYS A 597 -7.09 -6.19 13.45
CA LYS A 597 -8.51 -6.01 13.11
C LYS A 597 -8.78 -6.18 11.61
N TYR A 598 -7.91 -5.69 10.73
CA TYR A 598 -8.10 -5.81 9.27
C TYR A 598 -7.87 -7.24 8.80
N LYS A 599 -6.91 -7.95 9.43
CA LYS A 599 -6.68 -9.38 9.18
C LYS A 599 -7.87 -10.22 9.61
N ILE A 600 -8.44 -9.94 10.79
CA ILE A 600 -9.67 -10.61 11.28
C ILE A 600 -10.85 -10.31 10.36
N ASN A 601 -11.04 -9.05 9.94
CA ASN A 601 -12.11 -8.68 9.01
C ASN A 601 -11.99 -9.39 7.66
N THR A 602 -10.78 -9.71 7.20
CA THR A 602 -10.59 -10.52 5.99
C THR A 602 -11.22 -11.91 6.14
N ILE A 603 -11.06 -12.55 7.31
CA ILE A 603 -11.70 -13.85 7.60
C ILE A 603 -13.22 -13.68 7.60
N ARG A 604 -13.73 -12.66 8.29
CA ARG A 604 -15.18 -12.42 8.42
C ARG A 604 -15.83 -12.16 7.06
N ASN A 605 -15.23 -11.30 6.23
CA ASN A 605 -15.75 -10.99 4.90
C ASN A 605 -15.73 -12.21 3.97
N LEU A 606 -14.74 -13.10 4.11
CA LEU A 606 -14.72 -14.36 3.35
C LEU A 606 -15.85 -15.29 3.76
N VAL A 607 -16.07 -15.44 5.08
CA VAL A 607 -17.20 -16.23 5.61
C VAL A 607 -18.52 -15.65 5.12
N ASP A 608 -18.70 -14.32 5.19
CA ASP A 608 -19.92 -13.67 4.70
C ASP A 608 -20.17 -14.02 3.22
N ARG A 609 -19.13 -13.96 2.37
CA ARG A 609 -19.27 -14.28 0.93
C ARG A 609 -19.62 -15.74 0.69
N ALA A 610 -18.98 -16.65 1.40
CA ALA A 610 -19.22 -18.08 1.24
C ALA A 610 -20.60 -18.55 1.74
N ILE A 611 -21.21 -17.79 2.65
CA ILE A 611 -22.47 -18.17 3.30
C ILE A 611 -23.65 -17.41 2.69
N LEU A 612 -23.58 -16.08 2.55
CA LEU A 612 -24.74 -15.30 2.07
C LEU A 612 -24.86 -15.26 0.54
N LEU A 613 -23.82 -15.67 -0.21
CA LEU A 613 -23.92 -15.84 -1.68
C LEU A 613 -24.19 -17.28 -2.10
N SER A 614 -24.48 -18.18 -1.16
CA SER A 614 -24.52 -19.61 -1.44
C SER A 614 -25.66 -20.29 -0.73
N ASP A 615 -26.26 -21.26 -1.41
CA ASP A 615 -27.15 -22.22 -0.79
C ASP A 615 -26.45 -23.00 0.34
N VAL A 616 -27.22 -23.38 1.36
CA VAL A 616 -26.77 -24.10 2.55
C VAL A 616 -26.00 -25.38 2.21
N ARG A 617 -26.36 -26.05 1.11
CA ARG A 617 -25.69 -27.28 0.61
C ARG A 617 -24.20 -27.06 0.34
N PHE A 618 -23.78 -25.84 -0.02
CA PHE A 618 -22.39 -25.52 -0.38
C PHE A 618 -21.56 -24.93 0.76
N HIS A 619 -22.17 -24.61 1.92
CA HIS A 619 -21.47 -23.92 3.00
C HIS A 619 -20.25 -24.70 3.51
N LYS A 620 -20.38 -26.02 3.67
CA LYS A 620 -19.29 -26.88 4.18
C LYS A 620 -18.09 -26.88 3.24
N SER A 621 -18.29 -27.04 1.93
CA SER A 621 -17.21 -27.05 0.94
C SER A 621 -16.56 -25.66 0.83
N ASN A 622 -17.35 -24.59 0.83
CA ASN A 622 -16.84 -23.22 0.80
C ASN A 622 -15.99 -22.87 2.02
N LEU A 623 -16.37 -23.33 3.22
CA LEU A 623 -15.58 -23.13 4.44
C LEU A 623 -14.24 -23.87 4.41
N ILE A 624 -14.19 -25.07 3.81
CA ILE A 624 -12.92 -25.79 3.59
C ILE A 624 -12.02 -24.98 2.66
N GLU A 625 -12.55 -24.45 1.57
CA GLU A 625 -11.80 -23.63 0.62
C GLU A 625 -11.29 -22.33 1.28
N ILE A 626 -12.09 -21.65 2.11
CA ILE A 626 -11.65 -20.50 2.89
C ILE A 626 -10.45 -20.85 3.78
N LYS A 627 -10.49 -21.99 4.48
CA LYS A 627 -9.39 -22.42 5.35
C LYS A 627 -8.11 -22.64 4.54
N LYS A 628 -8.22 -23.25 3.34
CA LYS A 628 -7.09 -23.44 2.42
C LYS A 628 -6.50 -22.10 1.95
N ILE A 629 -7.35 -21.18 1.48
CA ILE A 629 -6.94 -19.83 1.03
C ILE A 629 -6.23 -19.08 2.15
N LEU A 630 -6.83 -19.01 3.35
CA LEU A 630 -6.26 -18.28 4.49
C LEU A 630 -4.94 -18.91 4.95
N SER A 631 -4.84 -20.24 4.94
CA SER A 631 -3.59 -20.95 5.28
C SER A 631 -2.47 -20.61 4.29
N ASN A 632 -2.76 -20.54 2.98
CA ASN A 632 -1.79 -20.10 1.97
C ASN A 632 -1.37 -18.62 2.14
N ASN A 633 -2.23 -17.78 2.73
CA ASN A 633 -1.90 -16.40 3.14
C ASN A 633 -1.22 -16.31 4.52
N CYS A 634 -0.72 -17.44 5.02
CA CYS A 634 0.00 -17.61 6.28
C CYS A 634 -0.82 -17.33 7.56
N TYR A 635 -2.15 -17.38 7.50
CA TYR A 635 -2.97 -17.21 8.72
C TYR A 635 -2.82 -18.41 9.65
N PRO A 636 -2.65 -18.21 10.98
CA PRO A 636 -2.62 -19.31 11.93
C PRO A 636 -3.95 -20.07 11.98
N ILE A 637 -3.92 -21.40 11.89
CA ILE A 637 -5.12 -22.27 11.86
C ILE A 637 -6.03 -22.03 13.07
N LYS A 638 -5.45 -21.85 14.27
CA LYS A 638 -6.21 -21.51 15.50
C LYS A 638 -6.97 -20.20 15.37
N LEU A 639 -6.38 -19.20 14.70
CA LEU A 639 -7.00 -17.91 14.45
C LEU A 639 -8.15 -18.04 13.43
N ILE A 640 -7.91 -18.79 12.36
CA ILE A 640 -8.90 -19.08 11.31
C ILE A 640 -10.14 -19.72 11.94
N ASN A 641 -9.99 -20.85 12.62
CA ASN A 641 -11.11 -21.58 13.20
C ASN A 641 -11.88 -20.74 14.23
N LYS A 642 -11.16 -20.00 15.10
CA LYS A 642 -11.78 -19.13 16.09
C LYS A 642 -12.72 -18.10 15.45
N TYR A 643 -12.23 -17.36 14.46
CA TYR A 643 -13.01 -16.25 13.88
C TYR A 643 -14.04 -16.70 12.84
N ILE A 644 -13.86 -17.87 12.21
CA ILE A 644 -14.93 -18.52 11.44
C ILE A 644 -16.10 -18.85 12.36
N ASN A 645 -15.85 -19.55 13.48
CA ASN A 645 -16.93 -19.97 14.40
C ASN A 645 -17.65 -18.78 15.02
N ILE A 646 -16.91 -17.75 15.45
CA ILE A 646 -17.51 -16.50 15.94
C ILE A 646 -18.43 -15.90 14.88
N ARG A 647 -17.98 -15.84 13.61
CA ARG A 647 -18.78 -15.21 12.56
C ARG A 647 -20.01 -16.03 12.18
N LEU A 648 -19.90 -17.36 12.13
CA LEU A 648 -21.04 -18.24 11.87
C LEU A 648 -22.13 -18.09 12.94
N ASN A 649 -21.76 -18.06 14.22
CA ASN A 649 -22.70 -17.85 15.31
C ASN A 649 -23.41 -16.49 15.20
N GLU A 650 -22.68 -15.43 14.83
CA GLU A 650 -23.27 -14.11 14.61
C GLU A 650 -24.22 -14.04 13.41
N LEU A 651 -23.97 -14.82 12.35
CA LEU A 651 -24.87 -14.88 11.19
C LEU A 651 -26.16 -15.63 11.53
N GLN A 652 -26.06 -16.72 12.30
CA GLN A 652 -27.21 -17.47 12.81
C GLN A 652 -28.09 -16.63 13.73
N THR A 653 -27.50 -15.89 14.69
CA THR A 653 -28.28 -15.04 15.60
C THR A 653 -28.97 -13.87 14.89
N ARG A 654 -28.35 -13.32 13.83
CA ARG A 654 -28.99 -12.29 13.00
C ARG A 654 -30.19 -12.82 12.23
N HIS A 655 -30.10 -14.02 11.67
CA HIS A 655 -31.22 -14.66 10.98
C HIS A 655 -32.40 -14.93 11.94
N ASN A 656 -32.11 -15.34 13.18
CA ASN A 656 -33.16 -15.58 14.18
C ASN A 656 -33.81 -14.30 14.70
N ASN A 657 -33.05 -13.20 14.79
CA ASN A 657 -33.56 -11.90 15.24
C ASN A 657 -34.28 -11.12 14.14
N ASN A 658 -34.00 -11.34 12.85
CA ASN A 658 -34.75 -10.68 11.77
C ASN A 658 -36.23 -11.13 11.70
N ASN A 659 -36.60 -12.25 12.34
CA ASN A 659 -38.00 -12.68 12.51
C ASN A 659 -38.71 -12.02 13.71
N ARG A 660 -38.02 -11.18 14.50
CA ARG A 660 -38.60 -10.36 15.57
C ARG A 660 -38.07 -8.93 15.45
N SER A 661 -38.95 -7.99 15.14
CA SER A 661 -38.73 -6.52 15.04
C SER A 661 -38.04 -5.98 13.77
N SER A 662 -38.88 -5.59 12.82
CA SER A 662 -38.65 -4.56 11.80
C SER A 662 -38.66 -3.16 12.42
N SER A 663 -37.61 -2.81 13.16
CA SER A 663 -37.30 -1.40 13.49
C SER A 663 -35.98 -1.31 14.23
N ASN A 664 -34.88 -1.11 13.50
CA ASN A 664 -33.65 -0.63 14.10
C ASN A 664 -33.14 0.54 13.27
N ASN A 665 -33.64 1.73 13.60
CA ASN A 665 -32.87 2.96 13.48
C ASN A 665 -31.57 2.73 14.27
N VAL A 666 -30.52 2.28 13.58
CA VAL A 666 -29.17 2.22 14.14
C VAL A 666 -28.83 3.65 14.53
N ALA A 667 -28.93 3.97 15.83
CA ALA A 667 -28.47 5.25 16.36
C ALA A 667 -27.06 5.48 15.83
N GLN A 668 -26.90 6.44 14.91
CA GLN A 668 -25.59 6.75 14.35
C GLN A 668 -24.74 7.29 15.49
N ASP A 669 -23.66 6.57 15.81
CA ASP A 669 -22.62 7.07 16.72
C ASP A 669 -22.22 8.48 16.28
N PRO A 670 -22.44 9.53 17.10
CA PRO A 670 -22.27 10.92 16.70
C PRO A 670 -20.80 11.31 16.48
N ARG A 671 -19.86 10.43 16.86
CA ARG A 671 -18.42 10.69 16.80
C ARG A 671 -17.89 10.76 15.37
N LYS A 672 -17.14 11.83 15.08
CA LYS A 672 -16.47 12.06 13.80
C LYS A 672 -15.21 11.20 13.66
N PHE A 673 -14.82 10.94 12.42
CA PHE A 673 -13.70 10.06 12.10
C PHE A 673 -12.37 10.82 12.03
N ILE A 674 -11.34 10.27 12.65
CA ILE A 674 -9.94 10.72 12.49
C ILE A 674 -9.10 9.62 11.85
N THR A 675 -8.17 10.01 10.98
CA THR A 675 -7.23 9.07 10.32
C THR A 675 -5.83 9.21 10.91
N ILE A 676 -5.18 8.08 11.24
CA ILE A 676 -3.77 8.06 11.66
C ILE A 676 -3.02 6.90 10.98
N PRO A 677 -1.72 7.04 10.68
CA PRO A 677 -0.92 5.95 10.13
C PRO A 677 -0.75 4.81 11.14
N TYR A 678 -0.81 3.57 10.66
CA TYR A 678 -0.54 2.39 11.47
C TYR A 678 0.96 2.14 11.62
N ILE A 679 1.40 2.17 12.88
CA ILE A 679 2.76 1.97 13.35
C ILE A 679 2.67 1.05 14.56
N LYS A 680 3.18 -0.16 14.40
CA LYS A 680 3.13 -1.21 15.41
C LYS A 680 3.71 -0.72 16.74
N GLY A 681 2.90 -0.72 17.80
CA GLY A 681 3.30 -0.29 19.13
C GLY A 681 3.40 1.23 19.33
N LEU A 682 2.86 2.04 18.42
CA LEU A 682 2.59 3.47 18.62
C LEU A 682 1.11 3.77 18.39
N SER A 683 0.53 3.34 17.27
CA SER A 683 -0.84 3.72 16.87
C SER A 683 -1.91 3.20 17.82
N ASP A 684 -1.67 2.12 18.55
CA ASP A 684 -2.61 1.64 19.57
C ASP A 684 -2.69 2.60 20.76
N GLY A 685 -1.54 3.20 21.15
CA GLY A 685 -1.45 4.19 22.21
C GLY A 685 -2.06 5.52 21.78
N VAL A 686 -1.62 6.06 20.66
CA VAL A 686 -2.19 7.29 20.07
C VAL A 686 -3.67 7.12 19.79
N GLY A 687 -4.07 5.98 19.22
CA GLY A 687 -5.47 5.69 18.93
C GLY A 687 -6.34 5.54 20.18
N ARG A 688 -5.78 5.17 21.36
CA ARG A 688 -6.51 5.26 22.63
C ARG A 688 -6.75 6.71 23.00
N THR A 689 -5.70 7.52 23.03
CA THR A 689 -5.81 8.97 23.32
C THR A 689 -6.83 9.66 22.43
N MET A 690 -6.85 9.35 21.12
CA MET A 690 -7.84 9.91 20.21
C MET A 690 -9.27 9.45 20.52
N ARG A 691 -9.47 8.21 20.99
CA ARG A 691 -10.80 7.72 21.38
C ARG A 691 -11.26 8.33 22.70
N ASP A 692 -10.33 8.57 23.62
CA ASP A 692 -10.59 9.27 24.88
C ASP A 692 -11.01 10.71 24.58
N ALA A 693 -10.41 11.33 23.55
CA ALA A 693 -10.85 12.60 22.96
C ALA A 693 -12.02 12.44 21.96
N GLU A 694 -12.90 11.47 22.18
CA GLU A 694 -14.15 11.26 21.43
C GLU A 694 -14.05 11.01 19.90
N PHE A 695 -12.88 10.73 19.35
CA PHE A 695 -12.77 10.41 17.92
C PHE A 695 -12.94 8.92 17.59
N ARG A 696 -13.53 8.65 16.42
CA ARG A 696 -13.48 7.32 15.80
C ARG A 696 -12.22 7.17 14.94
N VAL A 697 -11.27 6.36 15.41
CA VAL A 697 -9.96 6.21 14.77
C VAL A 697 -9.97 5.21 13.60
N LEU A 698 -9.52 5.67 12.44
CA LEU A 698 -9.24 4.90 11.24
C LEU A 698 -7.73 4.81 10.99
N LEU A 699 -7.25 3.61 10.66
CA LEU A 699 -5.82 3.33 10.51
C LEU A 699 -5.43 3.26 9.03
N THR A 700 -4.55 4.17 8.60
CA THR A 700 -3.99 4.13 7.24
C THR A 700 -2.69 3.31 7.21
N ILE A 701 -2.32 2.82 6.04
CA ILE A 701 -1.09 2.03 5.86
C ILE A 701 -0.08 2.89 5.11
N PRO A 702 0.95 3.43 5.78
CA PRO A 702 1.79 4.48 5.21
C PRO A 702 2.79 3.96 4.16
N LYS A 703 3.22 2.69 4.25
CA LYS A 703 4.25 2.12 3.38
C LYS A 703 3.86 0.74 2.88
N ARG A 704 3.85 0.56 1.55
CA ARG A 704 3.49 -0.70 0.88
C ARG A 704 4.52 -1.05 -0.22
N LEU A 705 4.37 -2.23 -0.82
CA LEU A 705 5.21 -2.67 -1.94
C LEU A 705 4.91 -1.95 -3.27
N ASP A 706 3.87 -1.13 -3.34
CA ASP A 706 3.57 -0.25 -4.48
C ASP A 706 4.69 0.74 -4.85
N CYS A 707 5.66 0.95 -3.95
CA CYS A 707 6.87 1.71 -4.24
C CYS A 707 7.82 1.01 -5.23
N ILE A 708 7.77 -0.32 -5.35
CA ILE A 708 8.52 -1.12 -6.32
C ILE A 708 7.62 -1.80 -7.37
N ILE A 709 6.39 -2.19 -7.00
CA ILE A 709 5.37 -2.71 -7.91
C ILE A 709 4.55 -1.52 -8.43
N LYS A 710 4.98 -0.96 -9.55
CA LYS A 710 4.44 0.29 -10.08
C LYS A 710 3.32 0.03 -11.08
N ARG A 711 2.48 1.04 -11.32
CA ARG A 711 1.43 0.99 -12.35
C ARG A 711 1.95 1.23 -13.78
N GLY A 712 3.21 1.60 -13.97
CA GLY A 712 3.77 1.94 -15.29
C GLY A 712 3.43 3.36 -15.77
N LYS A 713 2.95 4.25 -14.89
CA LYS A 713 2.72 5.67 -15.22
C LYS A 713 4.05 6.42 -15.38
N ASP A 714 4.11 7.32 -16.36
CA ASP A 714 5.20 8.29 -16.52
C ASP A 714 5.45 9.06 -15.22
N THR A 715 6.71 9.29 -14.86
CA THR A 715 7.06 10.05 -13.65
C THR A 715 6.92 11.54 -13.92
N LEU A 716 6.24 12.28 -13.02
CA LEU A 716 6.21 13.75 -13.12
C LEU A 716 7.54 14.33 -12.64
N PRO A 717 8.20 15.19 -13.44
CA PRO A 717 9.36 15.96 -12.99
C PRO A 717 9.04 16.75 -11.71
N ASN A 718 10.02 16.93 -10.82
CA ASN A 718 9.82 17.61 -9.52
C ASN A 718 9.15 18.98 -9.68
N LEU A 719 9.57 19.77 -10.68
CA LEU A 719 9.03 21.10 -10.97
C LEU A 719 7.55 21.11 -11.37
N LYS A 720 7.05 20.02 -11.98
CA LYS A 720 5.63 19.87 -12.36
C LYS A 720 4.77 19.29 -11.24
N GLN A 721 5.35 18.93 -10.10
CA GLN A 721 4.58 18.45 -8.95
C GLN A 721 3.86 19.60 -8.26
N THR A 722 2.71 19.29 -7.64
CA THR A 722 1.81 20.23 -6.97
C THR A 722 1.53 19.75 -5.55
N GLU A 723 0.89 20.61 -4.74
CA GLU A 723 0.37 20.26 -3.41
C GLU A 723 1.43 19.68 -2.46
N LEU A 724 2.50 20.44 -2.26
CA LEU A 724 3.70 19.98 -1.60
C LEU A 724 4.36 21.06 -0.75
N ILE A 725 5.24 20.62 0.15
CA ILE A 725 6.19 21.44 0.89
C ILE A 725 7.56 21.24 0.26
N TYR A 726 8.24 22.34 -0.04
CA TYR A 726 9.54 22.36 -0.69
C TYR A 726 10.56 23.16 0.13
N GLU A 727 11.82 22.91 -0.15
CA GLU A 727 12.99 23.59 0.40
C GLU A 727 13.84 24.09 -0.78
N ILE A 728 14.31 25.33 -0.68
CA ILE A 728 15.28 25.93 -1.60
C ILE A 728 16.49 26.35 -0.79
N ASP A 729 17.65 25.75 -1.09
CA ASP A 729 18.90 26.08 -0.43
C ASP A 729 19.48 27.37 -1.02
N CYS A 730 20.10 28.19 -0.18
CA CYS A 730 21.02 29.23 -0.62
C CYS A 730 22.27 28.57 -1.23
N ALA A 731 22.74 29.07 -2.37
CA ALA A 731 23.93 28.55 -3.03
C ALA A 731 25.23 29.03 -2.35
N ASN A 732 25.15 30.09 -1.54
CA ASN A 732 26.30 30.80 -0.99
C ASN A 732 26.47 30.64 0.53
N CYS A 733 25.45 30.16 1.25
CA CYS A 733 25.55 29.90 2.69
C CYS A 733 24.61 28.76 3.13
N ASN A 734 24.65 28.40 4.41
CA ASN A 734 23.84 27.29 4.94
C ASN A 734 22.34 27.61 5.10
N ALA A 735 21.90 28.81 4.70
CA ALA A 735 20.51 29.23 4.77
C ALA A 735 19.61 28.42 3.82
N ALA A 736 18.39 28.15 4.26
CA ALA A 736 17.37 27.52 3.42
C ALA A 736 16.03 28.25 3.56
N TYR A 737 15.22 28.21 2.51
CA TYR A 737 13.82 28.67 2.55
C TYR A 737 12.89 27.48 2.40
N ILE A 738 11.93 27.36 3.32
CA ILE A 738 10.89 26.33 3.26
C ILE A 738 9.54 26.98 2.96
N GLY A 739 8.82 26.42 2.00
CA GLY A 739 7.50 26.93 1.63
C GLY A 739 6.55 25.83 1.18
N GLN A 740 5.26 26.13 1.17
CA GLN A 740 4.23 25.29 0.55
C GLN A 740 3.71 25.85 -0.76
N THR A 741 3.21 24.95 -1.62
CA THR A 741 2.51 25.34 -2.84
C THR A 741 1.33 24.42 -3.14
N LYS A 742 0.20 25.02 -3.55
CA LYS A 742 -0.90 24.32 -4.23
C LYS A 742 -0.59 24.09 -5.72
N ARG A 743 0.26 24.93 -6.30
CA ARG A 743 0.51 25.05 -7.75
C ARG A 743 1.74 24.24 -8.15
N HIS A 744 2.09 24.24 -9.44
CA HIS A 744 3.36 23.67 -9.86
C HIS A 744 4.51 24.34 -9.11
N LEU A 745 5.45 23.51 -8.63
CA LEU A 745 6.65 23.99 -7.95
C LEU A 745 7.41 24.99 -8.83
N GLU A 746 7.47 24.75 -10.14
CA GLU A 746 8.06 25.68 -11.11
C GLU A 746 7.48 27.09 -11.02
N THR A 747 6.15 27.21 -11.02
CA THR A 747 5.47 28.51 -10.96
C THR A 747 5.84 29.23 -9.67
N ARG A 748 5.87 28.51 -8.55
CA ARG A 748 6.17 29.10 -7.24
C ARG A 748 7.65 29.53 -7.13
N VAL A 749 8.56 28.73 -7.66
CA VAL A 749 10.00 29.06 -7.70
C VAL A 749 10.24 30.29 -8.58
N LYS A 750 9.59 30.38 -9.75
CA LYS A 750 9.68 31.55 -10.64
C LYS A 750 9.17 32.83 -9.97
N GLU A 751 8.12 32.73 -9.16
CA GLU A 751 7.65 33.88 -8.38
C GLU A 751 8.69 34.37 -7.40
N HIS A 752 9.33 33.48 -6.63
CA HIS A 752 10.42 33.87 -5.74
C HIS A 752 11.60 34.48 -6.50
N PHE A 753 11.95 33.93 -7.66
CA PHE A 753 13.03 34.46 -8.49
C PHE A 753 12.72 35.90 -8.98
N CYS A 754 11.50 36.13 -9.49
CA CYS A 754 11.06 37.41 -10.02
C CYS A 754 10.69 38.44 -8.94
N ASP A 755 10.53 38.02 -7.68
CA ASP A 755 10.07 38.85 -6.58
C ASP A 755 10.99 40.05 -6.30
N ILE A 756 12.28 39.92 -6.59
CA ILE A 756 13.29 41.01 -6.51
C ILE A 756 12.93 42.23 -7.37
N ARG A 757 12.10 42.06 -8.40
CA ARG A 757 11.66 43.14 -9.31
C ARG A 757 10.52 43.98 -8.73
N LYS A 758 9.93 43.58 -7.60
CA LYS A 758 8.90 44.38 -6.92
C LYS A 758 9.53 45.52 -6.13
N ASN A 759 8.71 46.46 -5.65
CA ASN A 759 9.15 47.46 -4.69
C ASN A 759 9.74 46.79 -3.44
N ILE A 760 10.79 47.39 -2.88
CA ILE A 760 11.56 46.89 -1.73
C ILE A 760 10.66 46.51 -0.53
N ASP A 761 9.63 47.31 -0.25
CA ASP A 761 8.71 47.05 0.87
C ASP A 761 7.92 45.75 0.72
N ASN A 762 7.74 45.28 -0.53
CA ASN A 762 7.01 44.06 -0.87
C ASN A 762 7.92 42.85 -1.12
N HIS A 763 9.22 42.96 -0.84
CA HIS A 763 10.16 41.84 -1.01
C HIS A 763 9.90 40.73 0.01
N SER A 764 9.82 39.51 -0.50
CA SER A 764 9.84 38.30 0.30
C SER A 764 11.17 38.13 1.05
N VAL A 765 11.16 37.29 2.08
CA VAL A 765 12.37 36.97 2.87
C VAL A 765 13.50 36.42 2.01
N VAL A 766 13.16 35.68 0.95
CA VAL A 766 14.10 35.17 -0.05
C VAL A 766 14.78 36.34 -0.79
N SER A 767 14.00 37.29 -1.32
CA SER A 767 14.54 38.47 -2.02
C SER A 767 15.36 39.36 -1.09
N LYS A 768 14.90 39.58 0.15
CA LYS A 768 15.64 40.32 1.16
C LYS A 768 16.99 39.67 1.48
N HIS A 769 17.03 38.34 1.62
CA HIS A 769 18.29 37.61 1.82
C HIS A 769 19.26 37.80 0.65
N ARG A 770 18.76 37.67 -0.59
CA ARG A 770 19.56 37.86 -1.81
C ARG A 770 20.19 39.25 -1.86
N LEU A 771 19.42 40.30 -1.58
CA LEU A 771 19.89 41.68 -1.63
C LEU A 771 20.82 42.05 -0.48
N THR A 772 20.50 41.62 0.75
CA THR A 772 21.30 41.99 1.93
C THR A 772 22.65 41.28 2.01
N HIS A 773 22.74 40.04 1.50
CA HIS A 773 23.96 39.23 1.57
C HIS A 773 24.63 39.04 0.20
N ASN A 774 24.06 39.60 -0.88
CA ASN A 774 24.51 39.36 -2.26
C ASN A 774 24.62 37.86 -2.60
N HIS A 775 23.62 37.09 -2.16
CA HIS A 775 23.54 35.64 -2.35
C HIS A 775 22.51 35.26 -3.41
N ASP A 776 22.57 34.03 -3.91
CA ASP A 776 21.51 33.46 -4.75
C ASP A 776 21.06 32.08 -4.27
N PHE A 777 19.91 31.62 -4.74
CA PHE A 777 19.33 30.34 -4.36
C PHE A 777 19.42 29.31 -5.49
N ASN A 778 19.39 28.03 -5.15
CA ASN A 778 19.34 26.95 -6.14
C ASN A 778 17.93 26.79 -6.73
N TRP A 779 17.61 27.58 -7.75
CA TRP A 779 16.30 27.61 -8.41
C TRP A 779 15.99 26.35 -9.23
N GLN A 780 17.01 25.63 -9.71
CA GLN A 780 16.83 24.50 -10.63
C GLN A 780 16.50 23.19 -9.89
N GLN A 781 16.96 23.04 -8.64
CA GLN A 781 16.83 21.79 -7.89
C GLN A 781 16.16 21.98 -6.52
N PRO A 782 14.92 22.52 -6.45
CA PRO A 782 14.19 22.58 -5.20
C PRO A 782 13.92 21.17 -4.66
N LYS A 783 14.14 20.97 -3.35
CA LYS A 783 13.90 19.68 -2.68
C LYS A 783 12.45 19.58 -2.26
N ILE A 784 11.81 18.44 -2.52
CA ILE A 784 10.45 18.17 -2.03
C ILE A 784 10.55 17.46 -0.68
N LEU A 785 10.15 18.15 0.37
CA LEU A 785 10.17 17.64 1.74
C LEU A 785 9.00 16.67 1.99
N TYR A 786 7.79 17.10 1.60
CA TYR A 786 6.55 16.41 1.94
C TYR A 786 5.41 16.76 0.98
N LYS A 787 4.38 15.91 0.91
CA LYS A 787 3.20 16.12 0.03
C LYS A 787 1.92 16.09 0.84
N GLU A 788 1.08 17.10 0.65
CA GLU A 788 -0.21 17.23 1.32
C GLU A 788 -1.19 18.03 0.46
N ARG A 789 -2.33 17.42 0.16
CA ARG A 789 -3.36 18.02 -0.71
C ARG A 789 -4.17 19.05 0.04
N HIS A 790 -4.54 18.73 1.28
CA HIS A 790 -5.41 19.57 2.07
C HIS A 790 -4.68 20.81 2.56
N PHE A 791 -5.17 22.00 2.20
CA PHE A 791 -4.51 23.27 2.49
C PHE A 791 -4.14 23.43 3.97
N LYS A 792 -5.10 23.30 4.90
CA LYS A 792 -4.83 23.41 6.35
C LYS A 792 -3.82 22.38 6.88
N LYS A 793 -3.87 21.14 6.41
CA LYS A 793 -2.89 20.10 6.80
C LYS A 793 -1.50 20.41 6.23
N ARG A 794 -1.46 21.03 5.06
CA ARG A 794 -0.21 21.45 4.40
C ARG A 794 0.43 22.61 5.15
N GLU A 795 -0.34 23.60 5.63
CA GLU A 795 0.14 24.67 6.52
C GLU A 795 0.76 24.09 7.79
N ILE A 796 0.06 23.18 8.49
CA ILE A 796 0.60 22.53 9.71
C ILE A 796 1.91 21.78 9.41
N SER A 797 1.97 21.11 8.26
CA SER A 797 3.18 20.39 7.83
C SER A 797 4.33 21.34 7.51
N GLU A 798 4.06 22.45 6.82
CA GLU A 798 5.03 23.52 6.53
C GLU A 798 5.61 24.10 7.82
N MET A 799 4.76 24.48 8.78
CA MET A 799 5.21 24.99 10.10
C MET A 799 6.13 24.00 10.82
N PHE A 800 5.81 22.71 10.75
CA PHE A 800 6.66 21.66 11.33
C PHE A 800 8.04 21.59 10.64
N PHE A 801 8.10 21.66 9.32
CA PHE A 801 9.36 21.61 8.58
C PHE A 801 10.19 22.89 8.73
N ILE A 802 9.56 24.06 8.83
CA ILE A 802 10.24 25.33 9.14
C ILE A 802 10.92 25.22 10.50
N LYS A 803 10.19 24.89 11.58
CA LYS A 803 10.78 24.80 12.92
C LYS A 803 11.86 23.72 13.03
N LYS A 804 11.82 22.70 12.17
CA LYS A 804 12.83 21.63 12.12
C LYS A 804 14.15 22.08 11.48
N CYS A 805 14.12 23.07 10.59
CA CYS A 805 15.29 23.54 9.89
C CYS A 805 15.89 24.74 10.66
N ASP A 806 16.99 24.49 11.38
CA ASP A 806 17.66 25.53 12.18
C ASP A 806 18.18 26.70 11.33
N SER A 807 18.44 26.47 10.04
CA SER A 807 18.90 27.48 9.08
C SER A 807 17.80 28.07 8.19
N ALA A 808 16.53 27.86 8.56
CA ALA A 808 15.41 28.42 7.81
C ALA A 808 15.36 29.95 7.94
N ILE A 809 15.32 30.65 6.81
CA ILE A 809 15.19 32.13 6.78
C ILE A 809 13.72 32.61 6.88
N ASN A 810 12.79 31.69 7.10
CA ASN A 810 11.36 31.99 7.28
C ASN A 810 11.13 32.91 8.49
N LEU A 811 10.03 33.67 8.49
CA LEU A 811 9.70 34.53 9.62
C LEU A 811 9.15 33.68 10.78
N GLN A 812 9.46 34.06 12.03
CA GLN A 812 8.92 33.33 13.20
C GLN A 812 7.38 33.30 13.22
N LYS A 813 6.75 34.38 12.73
CA LYS A 813 5.29 34.50 12.53
C LYS A 813 4.70 33.37 11.67
N ASP A 814 5.49 32.81 10.74
CA ASP A 814 5.05 31.73 9.86
C ASP A 814 4.78 30.42 10.62
N THR A 815 5.15 30.33 11.90
CA THR A 815 5.03 29.11 12.73
C THR A 815 4.27 29.28 14.04
N GLU A 816 3.68 30.46 14.29
CA GLU A 816 2.99 30.80 15.55
C GLU A 816 1.80 29.89 15.85
N SER A 817 1.07 29.42 14.82
CA SER A 817 -0.09 28.54 15.00
C SER A 817 0.26 27.08 15.32
N LEU A 818 1.54 26.70 15.35
CA LEU A 818 1.95 25.34 15.74
C LEU A 818 2.20 25.27 17.26
N PRO A 819 1.41 24.47 18.01
CA PRO A 819 1.49 24.41 19.47
C PRO A 819 2.88 24.09 20.02
N ALA A 820 3.26 24.75 21.12
CA ALA A 820 4.56 24.59 21.78
C ALA A 820 4.80 23.16 22.30
N ASN A 821 3.74 22.39 22.56
CA ASN A 821 3.79 21.00 23.00
C ASN A 821 4.57 20.10 22.00
N TYR A 822 4.72 20.52 20.75
CA TYR A 822 5.47 19.80 19.71
C TYR A 822 6.94 20.22 19.60
N ASN A 823 7.39 21.29 20.25
CA ASN A 823 8.79 21.77 20.17
C ASN A 823 9.79 20.68 20.58
N ARG A 824 9.45 19.86 21.59
CA ARG A 824 10.28 18.70 22.01
C ARG A 824 10.43 17.60 20.96
N LEU A 825 9.48 17.50 20.01
CA LEU A 825 9.57 16.54 18.92
C LEU A 825 10.60 17.02 17.89
N ILE A 826 10.54 18.31 17.59
CA ILE A 826 11.39 18.98 16.60
C ILE A 826 12.87 18.80 16.95
N GLY A 827 13.27 19.04 18.21
CA GLY A 827 14.65 18.85 18.66
C GLY A 827 15.18 17.40 18.66
N VAL A 828 14.35 16.39 18.35
CA VAL A 828 14.74 14.97 18.29
C VAL A 828 14.58 14.36 16.88
N THR A 829 13.86 15.04 15.98
CA THR A 829 13.67 14.62 14.57
C THR A 829 14.79 15.07 13.65
#